data_AF-W6Z4E2-F1
#
_entry.id   AF-W6Z4E2-F1
#
_cell.length_a   1.000
_cell.length_b   1.000
_cell.length_c   1.000
_cell.angle_alpha   90.00
_cell.angle_beta   90.00
_cell.angle_gamma   90.00
#
_symmetry.space_group_name_H-M   'P 1'
#
loop_
_entity.id
_entity.type
_entity.pdbx_description
1 polymer ?
#
loop_
_entity_poly.entity_id
_entity_poly.type
_entity_poly.pdbx_seq_one_letter_code
_entity_poly.pdbx_strand_id
1 'polypeptide(L)'
;MTSSVTSLDEQAPVTWPIQSFTINHDVKSTGPAQLMLDRANSEFGLVYQTQPGVAVMAQFPDTEEPVFFQVSKARAVCTRFNNSCKKVCILMPHMQIDLCFTISVDAGDFVHALGRIATTVGNSYFEVHEAASNAALARADFSMEKEGYTNQKYQLWVAAPNENTSEWARIYKTGKCTDFTIIASGRVFQAHRVFLANVLKETSQRSITLPEDSQTVSTMLKEIYGVYNPTTGSIFSKFALRNAFEKDCIMRDLLALFVACDKYNLESIKQKVSKTIIDRIPFIQNPLTIVYLAAEIYGEVGPELDHGLRNAIILHLHVRLPAIMEDKDAWNYYSENKAVLKALHSYQCGMQDTTRSSGIFTPPASPRKNTCSMAPDVASMTSTHTTPALKNSQKPPTGPNVLEVVLGSLLIKPWYPSFYPEELVGRRVERLYVCQWCFKYSKELVGFLGHLKACPLRNTPPPGINVYTKDNYSLYEIDGEKNKLYAQNLSLFAKLFLDTKSVFYDVTTFLYYLLVAHNPTPSIPNTNLEEETTPSGVGAQGQVVGFFSKEKMSWDNNNLACILVFPPWQKQGLGQLLMGASYEMSRREERLGGPEKPLSDLGRIAYNHYWSQTLARTLLSCPSKKTLTVQELREKTYIVPEDIIATLQLMDVLEQKKKGGADAVINKAKVRAWADKHKVDVKSCPVDPDAFIVRAVSRGGSEES
;
A
#
# COMPACT_ATOMS: atom_id res chain seq x y z
N MET A 1 -41.77 -24.65 25.49
CA MET A 1 -40.74 -25.57 24.99
C MET A 1 -39.84 -24.80 24.04
N THR A 2 -38.73 -24.29 24.56
CA THR A 2 -37.72 -23.49 23.88
C THR A 2 -36.54 -24.40 23.56
N SER A 3 -36.37 -24.79 22.30
CA SER A 3 -35.22 -25.59 21.85
C SER A 3 -34.32 -24.78 20.93
N SER A 4 -33.19 -24.35 21.50
CA SER A 4 -31.84 -24.41 20.93
C SER A 4 -31.64 -24.08 19.44
N VAL A 5 -31.37 -22.80 19.13
CA VAL A 5 -30.49 -22.38 18.02
C VAL A 5 -29.66 -21.19 18.51
N THR A 6 -28.73 -21.45 19.43
CA THR A 6 -27.75 -20.46 19.90
C THR A 6 -26.44 -21.22 20.15
N SER A 7 -25.58 -21.35 19.13
CA SER A 7 -24.14 -21.65 19.34
C SER A 7 -23.25 -21.64 18.08
N LEU A 8 -23.77 -21.45 16.85
CA LEU A 8 -22.92 -21.43 15.64
C LEU A 8 -22.85 -20.08 14.90
N ASP A 9 -23.67 -19.09 15.27
CA ASP A 9 -23.87 -17.87 14.46
C ASP A 9 -22.94 -16.68 14.79
N GLU A 10 -22.19 -16.69 15.90
CA GLU A 10 -21.31 -15.55 16.24
C GLU A 10 -19.96 -15.55 15.49
N GLN A 11 -19.64 -16.64 14.79
CA GLN A 11 -18.30 -16.93 14.28
C GLN A 11 -18.14 -16.74 12.76
N ALA A 12 -19.23 -16.48 12.03
CA ALA A 12 -19.21 -16.20 10.60
C ALA A 12 -19.16 -14.68 10.33
N PRO A 13 -18.80 -14.25 9.10
CA PRO A 13 -19.06 -12.90 8.64
C PRO A 13 -20.55 -12.58 8.76
N VAL A 14 -20.89 -11.40 9.27
CA VAL A 14 -22.29 -10.99 9.40
C VAL A 14 -22.76 -10.39 8.08
N THR A 15 -23.66 -11.11 7.39
CA THR A 15 -24.16 -10.73 6.06
C THR A 15 -25.67 -10.83 5.95
N TRP A 16 -26.29 -9.96 5.17
CA TRP A 16 -27.71 -9.99 4.83
C TRP A 16 -27.94 -10.04 3.33
N PRO A 17 -28.67 -11.03 2.80
CA PRO A 17 -29.03 -11.12 1.39
C PRO A 17 -29.95 -9.98 0.93
N ILE A 18 -29.51 -9.23 -0.08
CA ILE A 18 -30.24 -8.14 -0.70
C ILE A 18 -30.66 -8.54 -2.11
N GLN A 19 -31.95 -8.38 -2.41
CA GLN A 19 -32.49 -8.57 -3.76
C GLN A 19 -32.07 -7.44 -4.70
N SER A 20 -32.09 -6.20 -4.21
CA SER A 20 -31.64 -5.03 -4.95
C SER A 20 -31.37 -3.85 -4.01
N PHE A 21 -30.53 -2.91 -4.43
CA PHE A 21 -30.38 -1.63 -3.75
C PHE A 21 -30.41 -0.46 -4.74
N THR A 22 -30.75 0.74 -4.26
CA THR A 22 -30.64 1.97 -5.05
C THR A 22 -29.96 3.07 -4.26
N ILE A 23 -29.14 3.89 -4.91
CA ILE A 23 -28.43 5.01 -4.29
C ILE A 23 -28.89 6.30 -4.95
N ASN A 24 -29.34 7.27 -4.15
CA ASN A 24 -29.91 8.56 -4.59
C ASN A 24 -31.02 8.42 -5.65
N HIS A 25 -31.67 7.26 -5.73
CA HIS A 25 -32.65 6.88 -6.76
C HIS A 25 -32.10 6.76 -8.20
N ASP A 26 -30.87 7.21 -8.45
CA ASP A 26 -30.24 7.25 -9.78
C ASP A 26 -29.44 5.98 -10.09
N VAL A 27 -28.77 5.40 -9.08
CA VAL A 27 -27.92 4.21 -9.25
C VAL A 27 -28.68 2.99 -8.74
N LYS A 28 -28.96 2.02 -9.61
CA LYS A 28 -29.61 0.75 -9.23
C LYS A 28 -28.61 -0.40 -9.29
N SER A 29 -28.72 -1.33 -8.35
CA SER A 29 -27.94 -2.57 -8.34
C SER A 29 -28.15 -3.37 -9.63
N THR A 30 -27.08 -3.94 -10.17
CA THR A 30 -27.12 -4.76 -11.40
C THR A 30 -27.68 -6.17 -11.18
N GLY A 31 -27.85 -6.58 -9.91
CA GLY A 31 -28.42 -7.85 -9.52
C GLY A 31 -28.46 -8.01 -8.00
N PRO A 32 -28.79 -9.21 -7.49
CA PRO A 32 -28.74 -9.51 -6.05
C PRO A 32 -27.34 -9.25 -5.48
N ALA A 33 -27.32 -8.74 -4.25
CA ALA A 33 -26.10 -8.39 -3.52
C ALA A 33 -26.17 -8.93 -2.09
N GLN A 34 -25.10 -8.73 -1.33
CA GLN A 34 -25.11 -8.94 0.11
C GLN A 34 -24.71 -7.64 0.79
N LEU A 35 -25.37 -7.33 1.90
CA LEU A 35 -24.86 -6.35 2.85
C LEU A 35 -23.92 -7.08 3.80
N MET A 36 -22.72 -6.57 4.02
CA MET A 36 -21.75 -7.16 4.94
C MET A 36 -21.29 -6.13 5.96
N LEU A 37 -21.13 -6.56 7.21
CA LEU A 37 -20.63 -5.74 8.30
C LEU A 37 -19.14 -6.03 8.55
N ASP A 38 -18.31 -4.98 8.51
CA ASP A 38 -16.98 -4.98 9.12
C ASP A 38 -17.13 -4.56 10.60
N ARG A 39 -17.07 -5.56 11.49
CA ARG A 39 -17.27 -5.36 12.94
C ARG A 39 -16.17 -4.51 13.57
N ALA A 40 -14.98 -4.46 12.98
CA ALA A 40 -13.86 -3.71 13.53
C ALA A 40 -14.02 -2.20 13.35
N ASN A 41 -14.64 -1.76 12.26
CA ASN A 41 -14.87 -0.35 11.95
C ASN A 41 -16.31 0.11 12.13
N SER A 42 -17.25 -0.82 12.41
CA SER A 42 -18.68 -0.51 12.36
C SER A 42 -19.08 0.09 11.00
N GLU A 43 -18.60 -0.56 9.94
CA GLU A 43 -18.83 -0.17 8.54
C GLU A 43 -19.65 -1.24 7.84
N PHE A 44 -20.66 -0.81 7.07
CA PHE A 44 -21.45 -1.68 6.24
C PHE A 44 -21.08 -1.49 4.77
N GLY A 45 -20.76 -2.59 4.09
CA GLY A 45 -20.44 -2.61 2.67
C GLY A 45 -21.46 -3.38 1.87
N LEU A 46 -21.79 -2.87 0.68
CA LEU A 46 -22.53 -3.67 -0.31
C LEU A 46 -21.52 -4.49 -1.10
N VAL A 47 -21.75 -5.80 -1.23
CA VAL A 47 -20.82 -6.73 -1.90
C VAL A 47 -21.54 -7.65 -2.89
N TYR A 48 -20.81 -8.01 -3.94
CA TYR A 48 -21.19 -9.04 -4.90
C TYR A 48 -20.31 -10.29 -4.70
N GLN A 49 -20.92 -11.47 -4.75
CA GLN A 49 -20.15 -12.72 -4.80
C GLN A 49 -19.72 -12.99 -6.24
N THR A 50 -18.42 -13.16 -6.44
CA THR A 50 -17.83 -13.40 -7.78
C THR A 50 -17.48 -14.86 -7.99
N GLN A 51 -17.05 -15.52 -6.93
CA GLN A 51 -16.73 -16.95 -6.88
C GLN A 51 -17.15 -17.50 -5.51
N PRO A 52 -17.25 -18.82 -5.33
CA PRO A 52 -17.57 -19.42 -4.05
C PRO A 52 -16.67 -18.88 -2.93
N GLY A 53 -17.30 -18.20 -1.98
CA GLY A 53 -16.62 -17.59 -0.83
C GLY A 53 -15.79 -16.34 -1.15
N VAL A 54 -15.71 -15.85 -2.39
CA VAL A 54 -15.00 -14.61 -2.79
C VAL A 54 -15.99 -13.49 -3.04
N ALA A 55 -15.80 -12.37 -2.33
CA ALA A 55 -16.63 -11.18 -2.43
C ALA A 55 -15.85 -9.98 -2.97
N VAL A 56 -16.54 -9.10 -3.69
CA VAL A 56 -16.04 -7.79 -4.11
C VAL A 56 -17.01 -6.71 -3.68
N MET A 57 -16.51 -5.53 -3.32
CA MET A 57 -17.37 -4.39 -2.98
C MET A 57 -18.12 -3.92 -4.22
N ALA A 58 -19.40 -3.58 -4.05
CA ALA A 58 -20.14 -2.80 -5.02
C ALA A 58 -19.46 -1.44 -5.19
N GLN A 59 -19.49 -0.90 -6.41
CA GLN A 59 -18.87 0.37 -6.74
C GLN A 59 -19.87 1.29 -7.45
N PHE A 60 -19.71 2.60 -7.28
CA PHE A 60 -20.44 3.60 -8.04
C PHE A 60 -20.08 3.50 -9.54
N PRO A 61 -21.05 3.46 -10.46
CA PRO A 61 -20.77 3.30 -11.89
C PRO A 61 -19.92 4.42 -12.51
N ASP A 62 -19.97 5.61 -11.92
CA ASP A 62 -19.37 6.85 -12.40
C ASP A 62 -18.02 7.17 -11.73
N THR A 63 -17.84 6.82 -10.45
CA THR A 63 -16.59 7.12 -9.72
C THR A 63 -15.75 5.88 -9.41
N GLU A 64 -16.28 4.67 -9.64
CA GLU A 64 -15.73 3.39 -9.17
C GLU A 64 -15.45 3.34 -7.65
N GLU A 65 -15.97 4.32 -6.89
CA GLU A 65 -15.80 4.35 -5.44
C GLU A 65 -16.60 3.21 -4.80
N PRO A 66 -16.08 2.59 -3.73
CA PRO A 66 -16.77 1.55 -2.99
C PRO A 66 -18.08 2.08 -2.38
N VAL A 67 -19.15 1.30 -2.48
CA VAL A 67 -20.41 1.61 -1.82
C VAL A 67 -20.38 1.04 -0.40
N PHE A 68 -20.14 1.91 0.58
CA PHE A 68 -20.19 1.57 2.00
C PHE A 68 -20.68 2.76 2.83
N PHE A 69 -21.07 2.49 4.07
CA PHE A 69 -21.44 3.53 5.03
C PHE A 69 -20.96 3.25 6.44
N GLN A 70 -20.61 4.32 7.15
CA GLN A 70 -20.24 4.30 8.56
C GLN A 70 -21.48 4.53 9.43
N VAL A 71 -21.67 3.69 10.45
CA VAL A 71 -22.83 3.79 11.34
C VAL A 71 -22.85 5.11 12.12
N SER A 72 -21.69 5.68 12.44
CA SER A 72 -21.57 6.97 13.14
C SER A 72 -22.14 8.17 12.36
N LYS A 73 -22.46 8.01 11.07
CA LYS A 73 -22.90 9.08 10.16
C LYS A 73 -24.20 8.75 9.43
N ALA A 74 -24.96 7.75 9.91
CA ALA A 74 -26.15 7.26 9.22
C ALA A 74 -27.41 7.34 10.10
N ARG A 75 -28.56 7.59 9.44
CA ARG A 75 -29.93 7.43 9.96
C ARG A 75 -30.65 6.36 9.14
N ALA A 76 -31.65 5.71 9.71
CA ALA A 76 -32.40 4.65 9.02
C ALA A 76 -33.91 4.86 9.13
N VAL A 77 -34.67 4.42 8.13
CA VAL A 77 -36.14 4.44 8.13
C VAL A 77 -36.66 3.10 7.66
N CYS A 78 -37.60 2.54 8.41
CA CYS A 78 -38.29 1.29 8.09
C CYS A 78 -39.70 1.27 8.69
N THR A 79 -40.63 0.53 8.10
CA THR A 79 -41.99 0.33 8.66
C THR A 79 -41.99 -0.71 9.79
N ARG A 80 -42.92 -0.61 10.76
CA ARG A 80 -42.99 -1.48 11.96
C ARG A 80 -42.92 -2.99 11.72
N PHE A 81 -42.36 -3.63 12.75
CA PHE A 81 -42.12 -5.03 13.09
C PHE A 81 -43.29 -6.02 12.95
N ASN A 82 -43.99 -6.05 11.81
CA ASN A 82 -44.90 -7.15 11.46
C ASN A 82 -44.29 -8.14 10.46
N ASN A 83 -42.95 -8.24 10.40
CA ASN A 83 -42.23 -9.19 9.55
C ASN A 83 -42.67 -9.20 8.07
N SER A 84 -43.19 -8.09 7.54
CA SER A 84 -43.65 -8.02 6.14
C SER A 84 -42.85 -7.05 5.27
N CYS A 85 -42.13 -6.10 5.87
CA CYS A 85 -41.36 -5.12 5.12
C CYS A 85 -39.97 -5.64 4.78
N LYS A 86 -39.63 -5.56 3.49
CA LYS A 86 -38.33 -5.93 2.95
C LYS A 86 -37.46 -4.72 2.62
N LYS A 87 -37.97 -3.50 2.75
CA LYS A 87 -37.29 -2.27 2.32
C LYS A 87 -36.83 -1.47 3.54
N VAL A 88 -35.55 -1.09 3.54
CA VAL A 88 -34.94 -0.20 4.55
C VAL A 88 -34.23 0.93 3.82
N CYS A 89 -34.52 2.16 4.19
CA CYS A 89 -33.87 3.35 3.64
C CYS A 89 -32.85 3.88 4.65
N ILE A 90 -31.64 4.21 4.18
CA ILE A 90 -30.55 4.73 5.00
C ILE A 90 -30.17 6.10 4.46
N LEU A 91 -30.19 7.11 5.32
CA LEU A 91 -29.81 8.48 4.98
C LEU A 91 -28.46 8.84 5.61
N MET A 92 -27.58 9.36 4.77
CA MET A 92 -26.28 9.93 5.09
C MET A 92 -26.22 11.41 4.67
N PRO A 93 -25.23 12.21 5.11
CA PRO A 93 -25.17 13.66 4.87
C PRO A 93 -25.35 14.13 3.42
N HIS A 94 -24.95 13.31 2.45
CA HIS A 94 -24.99 13.64 1.03
C HIS A 94 -25.59 12.52 0.17
N MET A 95 -26.24 11.52 0.80
CA MET A 95 -26.64 10.30 0.09
C MET A 95 -27.75 9.52 0.79
N GLN A 96 -28.68 8.97 0.02
CA GLN A 96 -29.66 7.99 0.49
C GLN A 96 -29.38 6.62 -0.17
N ILE A 97 -29.38 5.55 0.61
CA ILE A 97 -29.32 4.16 0.15
C ILE A 97 -30.63 3.47 0.49
N ASP A 98 -31.34 2.98 -0.51
CA ASP A 98 -32.50 2.11 -0.34
C ASP A 98 -32.08 0.66 -0.51
N LEU A 99 -32.30 -0.16 0.50
CA LEU A 99 -31.99 -1.58 0.52
C LEU A 99 -33.28 -2.39 0.43
N CYS A 100 -33.36 -3.34 -0.50
CA CYS A 100 -34.45 -4.30 -0.61
C CYS A 100 -33.93 -5.71 -0.28
N PHE A 101 -34.25 -6.21 0.90
CA PHE A 101 -33.85 -7.51 1.40
C PHE A 101 -34.64 -8.64 0.73
N THR A 102 -34.03 -9.82 0.66
CA THR A 102 -34.69 -11.00 0.05
C THR A 102 -35.92 -11.43 0.85
N ILE A 103 -35.79 -11.42 2.18
CA ILE A 103 -36.87 -11.69 3.14
C ILE A 103 -36.94 -10.57 4.19
N SER A 104 -38.12 -10.41 4.77
CA SER A 104 -38.41 -9.37 5.77
C SER A 104 -37.72 -9.62 7.11
N VAL A 105 -37.41 -10.89 7.43
CA VAL A 105 -36.66 -11.27 8.62
C VAL A 105 -35.26 -10.66 8.59
N ASP A 106 -34.55 -10.76 7.46
CA ASP A 106 -33.21 -10.18 7.28
C ASP A 106 -33.22 -8.65 7.41
N ALA A 107 -34.27 -7.99 6.88
CA ALA A 107 -34.43 -6.54 7.03
C ALA A 107 -34.58 -6.15 8.51
N GLY A 108 -35.38 -6.90 9.27
CA GLY A 108 -35.56 -6.68 10.71
C GLY A 108 -34.28 -6.92 11.49
N ASP A 109 -33.59 -8.02 11.21
CA ASP A 109 -32.30 -8.36 11.84
C ASP A 109 -31.23 -7.29 11.57
N PHE A 110 -31.13 -6.83 10.32
CA PHE A 110 -30.24 -5.74 9.95
C PHE A 110 -30.53 -4.45 10.73
N VAL A 111 -31.79 -4.02 10.82
CA VAL A 111 -32.16 -2.80 11.56
C VAL A 111 -31.83 -2.94 13.05
N HIS A 112 -32.05 -4.11 13.65
CA HIS A 112 -31.64 -4.39 15.02
C HIS A 112 -30.12 -4.36 15.20
N ALA A 113 -29.37 -4.97 14.29
CA ALA A 113 -27.91 -4.94 14.33
C ALA A 113 -27.37 -3.51 14.19
N LEU A 114 -27.90 -2.75 13.23
CA LEU A 114 -27.56 -1.35 12.99
C LEU A 114 -27.80 -0.49 14.25
N GLY A 115 -28.95 -0.65 14.92
CA GLY A 115 -29.27 0.09 16.15
C GLY A 115 -28.36 -0.26 17.34
N ARG A 116 -28.01 -1.55 17.51
CA ARG A 116 -27.04 -1.97 18.54
C ARG A 116 -25.66 -1.36 18.30
N ILE A 117 -25.20 -1.37 17.05
CA ILE A 117 -23.90 -0.81 16.68
C ILE A 117 -23.90 0.70 16.84
N ALA A 118 -24.98 1.38 16.42
CA ALA A 118 -25.13 2.83 16.57
C ALA A 118 -25.02 3.27 18.04
N THR A 119 -25.62 2.49 18.94
CA THR A 119 -25.49 2.71 20.39
C THR A 119 -24.05 2.53 20.86
N THR A 120 -23.38 1.48 20.38
CA THR A 120 -21.98 1.15 20.75
C THR A 120 -20.98 2.21 20.30
N VAL A 121 -21.15 2.77 19.10
CA VAL A 121 -20.27 3.83 18.57
C VAL A 121 -20.64 5.23 19.06
N GLY A 122 -21.66 5.36 19.92
CA GLY A 122 -22.07 6.64 20.48
C GLY A 122 -22.70 7.58 19.44
N ASN A 123 -23.39 7.05 18.43
CA ASN A 123 -24.14 7.88 17.49
C ASN A 123 -25.39 8.45 18.19
N SER A 124 -25.28 9.67 18.71
CA SER A 124 -26.35 10.39 19.41
C SER A 124 -27.51 10.84 18.51
N TYR A 125 -27.40 10.62 17.19
CA TYR A 125 -28.37 11.05 16.19
C TYR A 125 -28.95 9.89 15.37
N PHE A 126 -28.72 8.64 15.80
CA PHE A 126 -29.34 7.48 15.17
C PHE A 126 -30.81 7.41 15.57
N GLU A 127 -31.68 7.63 14.58
CA GLU A 127 -33.12 7.52 14.73
C GLU A 127 -33.63 6.53 13.67
N VAL A 128 -34.49 5.61 14.10
CA VAL A 128 -35.24 4.72 13.21
C VAL A 128 -36.65 5.27 13.11
N HIS A 129 -36.99 5.90 11.99
CA HIS A 129 -38.37 6.38 11.81
C HIS A 129 -39.27 5.31 11.24
N GLU A 130 -40.52 5.34 11.67
CA GLU A 130 -41.60 4.51 11.15
C GLU A 130 -42.22 5.19 9.92
N ALA A 131 -42.18 4.52 8.76
CA ALA A 131 -42.90 4.99 7.58
C ALA A 131 -44.40 4.68 7.69
N ALA A 132 -45.23 5.56 7.11
CA ALA A 132 -46.69 5.51 7.24
C ALA A 132 -47.34 4.22 6.67
N SER A 133 -46.72 3.59 5.66
CA SER A 133 -47.11 2.27 5.14
C SER A 133 -46.03 1.68 4.22
N ASN A 134 -46.09 0.37 3.95
CA ASN A 134 -45.24 -0.28 2.94
C ASN A 134 -45.42 0.35 1.54
N ALA A 135 -46.65 0.77 1.21
CA ALA A 135 -46.95 1.43 -0.06
C ALA A 135 -46.29 2.81 -0.17
N ALA A 136 -46.23 3.56 0.93
CA ALA A 136 -45.55 4.86 0.96
C ALA A 136 -44.03 4.70 0.72
N LEU A 137 -43.40 3.71 1.35
CA LEU A 137 -41.97 3.43 1.20
C LEU A 137 -41.61 2.85 -0.18
N ALA A 138 -42.56 2.17 -0.83
CA ALA A 138 -42.38 1.56 -2.15
C ALA A 138 -42.55 2.55 -3.32
N ARG A 139 -42.96 3.79 -3.06
CA ARG A 139 -43.07 4.83 -4.08
C ARG A 139 -41.71 5.08 -4.77
N ALA A 140 -41.73 5.22 -6.10
CA ALA A 140 -40.52 5.47 -6.88
C ALA A 140 -39.90 6.85 -6.61
N ASP A 141 -40.71 7.81 -6.16
CA ASP A 141 -40.31 9.18 -5.81
C ASP A 141 -40.11 9.39 -4.30
N PHE A 142 -40.15 8.33 -3.50
CA PHE A 142 -39.94 8.40 -2.06
C PHE A 142 -38.53 8.92 -1.76
N SER A 143 -38.43 10.05 -1.08
CA SER A 143 -37.16 10.62 -0.63
C SER A 143 -37.30 10.98 0.85
N MET A 144 -36.35 10.52 1.65
CA MET A 144 -36.36 10.81 3.08
C MET A 144 -36.35 12.32 3.35
N GLU A 145 -35.56 13.10 2.59
CA GLU A 145 -35.53 14.55 2.73
C GLU A 145 -36.87 15.21 2.39
N LYS A 146 -37.56 14.76 1.33
CA LYS A 146 -38.85 15.32 0.90
C LYS A 146 -39.99 15.01 1.89
N GLU A 147 -39.91 13.88 2.57
CA GLU A 147 -40.88 13.47 3.61
C GLU A 147 -40.57 14.13 4.97
N GLY A 148 -39.65 15.10 5.01
CA GLY A 148 -39.34 15.90 6.20
C GLY A 148 -38.24 15.29 7.09
N TYR A 149 -37.68 14.15 6.73
CA TYR A 149 -36.53 13.56 7.40
C TYR A 149 -35.26 14.29 6.97
N THR A 150 -34.95 15.41 7.64
CA THR A 150 -33.79 16.24 7.33
C THR A 150 -32.67 16.04 8.35
N ASN A 151 -31.42 16.18 7.89
CA ASN A 151 -30.33 16.51 8.79
C ASN A 151 -30.63 17.91 9.34
N GLN A 152 -30.99 18.01 10.63
CA GLN A 152 -31.10 19.33 11.27
C GLN A 152 -29.82 20.10 10.99
N LYS A 153 -29.99 21.38 10.59
CA LYS A 153 -28.95 22.33 10.17
C LYS A 153 -27.60 22.00 10.78
N TYR A 154 -26.60 21.81 9.90
CA TYR A 154 -25.18 21.77 10.22
C TYR A 154 -24.86 22.59 11.47
N GLN A 155 -24.78 21.94 12.63
CA GLN A 155 -23.70 22.32 13.50
C GLN A 155 -22.46 21.96 12.70
N LEU A 156 -21.68 22.98 12.33
CA LEU A 156 -20.25 22.84 12.05
C LEU A 156 -19.78 21.70 12.93
N TRP A 157 -19.25 20.64 12.32
CA TRP A 157 -18.82 19.45 13.04
C TRP A 157 -17.97 19.93 14.22
N VAL A 158 -18.60 20.02 15.39
CA VAL A 158 -17.91 20.28 16.63
C VAL A 158 -17.01 19.09 16.69
N ALA A 159 -15.70 19.37 16.61
CA ALA A 159 -14.60 18.44 16.43
C ALA A 159 -15.03 17.00 16.67
N ALA A 160 -14.91 16.14 15.63
CA ALA A 160 -14.98 14.70 15.78
C ALA A 160 -14.46 14.34 17.18
N PRO A 161 -15.27 13.68 18.05
CA PRO A 161 -14.94 13.55 19.47
C PRO A 161 -13.47 13.18 19.57
N ASN A 162 -12.71 14.11 20.15
CA ASN A 162 -11.25 14.21 20.12
C ASN A 162 -10.60 12.85 19.86
N GLU A 163 -9.80 12.68 18.80
CA GLU A 163 -9.12 11.41 18.41
C GLU A 163 -8.09 10.87 19.43
N ASN A 164 -8.27 11.23 20.71
CA ASN A 164 -7.72 10.62 21.91
C ASN A 164 -8.91 10.18 22.77
N THR A 165 -9.50 9.02 22.47
CA THR A 165 -10.66 8.46 23.19
C THR A 165 -10.39 8.14 24.66
N SER A 166 -9.12 8.17 25.09
CA SER A 166 -8.73 8.02 26.49
C SER A 166 -7.60 8.99 26.87
N GLU A 167 -7.53 9.34 28.16
CA GLU A 167 -6.41 10.09 28.72
C GLU A 167 -5.07 9.41 28.43
N TRP A 168 -5.05 8.07 28.43
CA TRP A 168 -3.90 7.24 28.09
C TRP A 168 -3.45 7.37 26.63
N ALA A 169 -4.37 7.55 25.69
CA ALA A 169 -4.02 7.81 24.29
C ALA A 169 -3.26 9.13 24.15
N ARG A 170 -3.69 10.16 24.87
CA ARG A 170 -3.03 11.48 24.90
C ARG A 170 -1.64 11.38 25.57
N ILE A 171 -1.56 10.68 26.70
CA ILE A 171 -0.29 10.47 27.42
C ILE A 171 0.71 9.73 26.52
N TYR A 172 0.30 8.63 25.88
CA TYR A 172 1.15 7.86 24.96
C TYR A 172 1.68 8.71 23.79
N LYS A 173 0.82 9.52 23.15
CA LYS A 173 1.21 10.41 22.04
C LYS A 173 2.21 11.50 22.48
N THR A 174 2.06 12.03 23.70
CA THR A 174 2.93 13.10 24.20
C THR A 174 4.28 12.61 24.73
N GLY A 175 4.42 11.30 24.99
CA GLY A 175 5.61 10.72 25.61
C GLY A 175 5.88 11.22 27.05
N LYS A 176 4.95 11.97 27.64
CA LYS A 176 5.08 12.46 29.02
C LYS A 176 4.89 11.28 29.98
N CYS A 177 5.77 11.14 30.96
CA CYS A 177 5.71 10.15 32.05
C CYS A 177 6.01 8.68 31.66
N THR A 178 6.71 8.42 30.55
CA THR A 178 7.14 7.05 30.20
C THR A 178 8.28 6.58 31.12
N ASP A 179 8.06 5.51 31.87
CA ASP A 179 8.97 4.95 32.87
C ASP A 179 9.42 3.51 32.54
N PHE A 180 9.03 3.00 31.38
CA PHE A 180 9.32 1.65 30.91
C PHE A 180 9.63 1.61 29.41
N THR A 181 10.56 0.73 29.01
CA THR A 181 11.01 0.60 27.62
C THR A 181 10.72 -0.80 27.06
N ILE A 182 10.05 -0.86 25.91
CA ILE A 182 9.88 -2.11 25.16
C ILE A 182 10.83 -2.09 23.96
N ILE A 183 11.58 -3.16 23.77
CA ILE A 183 12.50 -3.33 22.64
C ILE A 183 11.97 -4.45 21.74
N ALA A 184 11.81 -4.19 20.45
CA ALA A 184 11.40 -5.21 19.49
C ALA A 184 12.10 -4.96 18.15
N SER A 185 12.78 -5.98 17.62
CA SER A 185 13.56 -5.89 16.37
C SER A 185 14.50 -4.66 16.30
N GLY A 186 15.17 -4.34 17.42
CA GLY A 186 16.08 -3.19 17.52
C GLY A 186 15.41 -1.81 17.65
N ARG A 187 14.07 -1.74 17.64
CA ARG A 187 13.33 -0.49 17.92
C ARG A 187 12.95 -0.39 19.39
N VAL A 188 12.94 0.84 19.89
CA VAL A 188 12.62 1.20 21.27
C VAL A 188 11.26 1.90 21.31
N PHE A 189 10.34 1.36 22.10
CA PHE A 189 9.03 1.92 22.36
C PHE A 189 8.95 2.37 23.82
N GLN A 190 8.62 3.63 24.02
CA GLN A 190 8.40 4.17 25.35
C GLN A 190 6.98 3.85 25.81
N ALA A 191 6.85 3.42 27.06
CA ALA A 191 5.57 3.02 27.62
C ALA A 191 5.48 3.32 29.13
N HIS A 192 4.29 3.10 29.67
CA HIS A 192 3.93 3.41 31.05
C HIS A 192 3.80 2.11 31.83
N ARG A 193 4.68 1.89 32.79
CA ARG A 193 4.77 0.67 33.60
C ARG A 193 3.46 0.36 34.29
N VAL A 194 2.80 1.37 34.86
CA VAL A 194 1.51 1.23 35.56
C VAL A 194 0.43 0.65 34.63
N PHE A 195 0.46 1.00 33.35
CA PHE A 195 -0.54 0.54 32.39
C PHE A 195 -0.20 -0.84 31.80
N LEU A 196 1.09 -1.16 31.68
CA LEU A 196 1.58 -2.42 31.12
C LEU A 196 1.80 -3.55 32.14
N ALA A 197 1.92 -3.24 33.44
CA ALA A 197 2.13 -4.25 34.48
C ALA A 197 0.99 -5.28 34.56
N ASN A 198 -0.21 -4.91 34.10
CA ASN A 198 -1.36 -5.80 34.01
C ASN A 198 -1.32 -6.74 32.77
N VAL A 199 -0.38 -6.53 31.85
CA VAL A 199 -0.32 -7.19 30.54
C VAL A 199 0.99 -7.96 30.33
N LEU A 200 2.12 -7.35 30.69
CA LEU A 200 3.46 -7.94 30.54
C LEU A 200 4.03 -8.24 31.92
N LYS A 201 4.52 -9.48 32.14
CA LYS A 201 5.13 -9.88 33.41
C LYS A 201 6.34 -8.98 33.71
N GLU A 202 6.32 -8.38 34.90
CA GLU A 202 7.34 -7.41 35.32
C GLU A 202 8.72 -8.07 35.41
N THR A 203 9.70 -7.46 34.75
CA THR A 203 11.11 -7.75 34.93
C THR A 203 11.71 -6.71 35.89
N SER A 204 12.70 -7.10 36.69
CA SER A 204 13.43 -6.19 37.59
C SER A 204 14.15 -5.05 36.84
N GLN A 205 14.32 -5.19 35.52
CA GLN A 205 14.81 -4.17 34.62
C GLN A 205 13.64 -3.33 34.09
N ARG A 206 13.81 -1.99 34.03
CA ARG A 206 12.84 -1.02 33.44
C ARG A 206 12.71 -1.15 31.91
N SER A 207 12.96 -2.33 31.37
CA SER A 207 12.88 -2.65 29.97
C SER A 207 12.55 -4.11 29.73
N ILE A 208 11.84 -4.41 28.64
CA ILE A 208 11.58 -5.78 28.16
C ILE A 208 11.90 -5.87 26.68
N THR A 209 12.44 -7.01 26.23
CA THR A 209 12.61 -7.31 24.81
C THR A 209 11.56 -8.31 24.36
N LEU A 210 10.78 -7.96 23.36
CA LEU A 210 9.74 -8.81 22.77
C LEU A 210 10.28 -9.43 21.48
N PRO A 211 10.05 -10.74 21.22
CA PRO A 211 10.54 -11.42 20.02
C PRO A 211 9.73 -11.10 18.75
N GLU A 212 8.56 -10.47 18.88
CA GLU A 212 7.72 -10.05 17.77
C GLU A 212 8.38 -8.93 16.96
N ASP A 213 7.94 -8.77 15.72
CA ASP A 213 8.42 -7.69 14.88
C ASP A 213 7.96 -6.32 15.42
N SER A 214 8.70 -5.27 15.05
CA SER A 214 8.44 -3.93 15.55
C SER A 214 7.07 -3.37 15.12
N GLN A 215 6.48 -3.83 14.01
CA GLN A 215 5.18 -3.36 13.53
C GLN A 215 4.05 -4.00 14.34
N THR A 216 4.14 -5.30 14.65
CA THR A 216 3.22 -6.00 15.55
C THR A 216 3.22 -5.37 16.93
N VAL A 217 4.40 -5.12 17.51
CA VAL A 217 4.53 -4.45 18.82
C VAL A 217 3.98 -3.03 18.79
N SER A 218 4.26 -2.26 17.72
CA SER A 218 3.71 -0.91 17.57
C SER A 218 2.19 -0.92 17.52
N THR A 219 1.60 -1.84 16.75
CA THR A 219 0.15 -1.94 16.59
C THR A 219 -0.51 -2.40 17.89
N MET A 220 0.07 -3.40 18.55
CA MET A 220 -0.37 -3.88 19.85
C MET A 220 -0.40 -2.75 20.88
N LEU A 221 0.67 -1.95 20.96
CA LEU A 221 0.72 -0.80 21.87
C LEU A 221 -0.32 0.27 21.50
N LYS A 222 -0.48 0.60 20.22
CA LYS A 222 -1.51 1.54 19.79
C LYS A 222 -2.91 1.09 20.23
N GLU A 223 -3.23 -0.19 20.08
CA GLU A 223 -4.52 -0.74 20.52
C GLU A 223 -4.66 -0.75 22.05
N ILE A 224 -3.62 -1.13 22.79
CA ILE A 224 -3.60 -1.07 24.27
C ILE A 224 -3.90 0.35 24.76
N TYR A 225 -3.24 1.35 24.18
CA TYR A 225 -3.41 2.75 24.58
C TYR A 225 -4.65 3.43 23.95
N GLY A 226 -5.40 2.75 23.08
CA GLY A 226 -6.54 3.35 22.37
C GLY A 226 -6.12 4.49 21.41
N VAL A 227 -4.91 4.39 20.84
CA VAL A 227 -4.31 5.40 19.99
C VAL A 227 -4.66 5.13 18.53
N TYR A 228 -5.54 5.97 17.99
CA TYR A 228 -5.75 6.03 16.56
C TYR A 228 -4.69 6.92 15.89
N ASN A 229 -4.09 6.41 14.81
CA ASN A 229 -3.20 7.18 13.95
C ASN A 229 -3.95 7.52 12.65
N PRO A 230 -4.43 8.77 12.49
CA PRO A 230 -5.18 9.18 11.31
C PRO A 230 -4.31 9.23 10.04
N THR A 231 -2.99 9.36 10.20
CA THR A 231 -2.02 9.53 9.11
C THR A 231 -1.62 8.20 8.47
N THR A 232 -1.38 7.16 9.27
CA THR A 232 -1.04 5.81 8.76
C THR A 232 -2.26 4.91 8.59
N GLY A 233 -3.41 5.34 9.11
CA GLY A 233 -4.55 4.47 9.35
C GLY A 233 -4.23 3.38 10.37
N SER A 234 -5.23 2.56 10.65
CA SER A 234 -5.05 1.30 11.39
C SER A 234 -5.01 0.12 10.41
N ILE A 235 -4.32 -0.97 10.77
CA ILE A 235 -4.46 -2.26 10.04
C ILE A 235 -5.91 -2.75 10.04
N PHE A 236 -6.71 -2.25 10.98
CA PHE A 236 -8.14 -2.45 11.04
C PHE A 236 -8.92 -1.61 10.03
N SER A 237 -8.36 -0.70 9.24
CA SER A 237 -9.12 0.24 8.41
C SER A 237 -8.91 0.04 6.90
N LYS A 238 -9.95 0.37 6.09
CA LYS A 238 -9.89 0.47 4.61
C LYS A 238 -9.43 -0.80 3.89
N PHE A 239 -9.58 -1.99 4.48
CA PHE A 239 -9.07 -3.23 3.89
C PHE A 239 -9.63 -3.54 2.52
N ALA A 240 -10.95 -3.41 2.35
CA ALA A 240 -11.61 -3.69 1.08
C ALA A 240 -11.13 -2.80 -0.07
N LEU A 241 -10.57 -1.62 0.24
CA LEU A 241 -10.18 -0.57 -0.71
C LEU A 241 -8.73 -0.66 -1.17
N ARG A 242 -7.95 -1.55 -0.55
CA ARG A 242 -6.54 -1.75 -0.87
C ARG A 242 -6.36 -2.73 -2.03
N ASN A 243 -5.18 -2.68 -2.66
CA ASN A 243 -4.86 -3.65 -3.71
C ASN A 243 -4.64 -5.05 -3.12
N ALA A 244 -4.61 -6.08 -3.97
CA ALA A 244 -4.53 -7.48 -3.53
C ALA A 244 -3.26 -7.77 -2.69
N PHE A 245 -2.11 -7.21 -3.07
CA PHE A 245 -0.86 -7.41 -2.34
C PHE A 245 -0.87 -6.77 -0.95
N GLU A 246 -1.41 -5.56 -0.84
CA GLU A 246 -1.61 -4.90 0.46
C GLU A 246 -2.60 -5.65 1.35
N LYS A 247 -3.67 -6.21 0.77
CA LYS A 247 -4.62 -7.08 1.47
C LYS A 247 -3.91 -8.31 2.04
N ASP A 248 -3.07 -8.97 1.24
CA ASP A 248 -2.28 -10.13 1.70
C ASP A 248 -1.33 -9.75 2.85
N CYS A 249 -0.67 -8.58 2.77
CA CYS A 249 0.22 -8.10 3.83
C CYS A 249 -0.56 -7.79 5.13
N ILE A 250 -1.71 -7.11 5.03
CA ILE A 250 -2.54 -6.80 6.20
C ILE A 250 -3.09 -8.07 6.85
N MET A 251 -3.46 -9.09 6.07
CA MET A 251 -3.90 -10.38 6.62
C MET A 251 -2.79 -11.06 7.42
N ARG A 252 -1.55 -11.02 6.91
CA ARG A 252 -0.38 -11.51 7.64
C ARG A 252 -0.11 -10.72 8.92
N ASP A 253 -0.19 -9.39 8.85
CA ASP A 253 0.05 -8.51 10.00
C ASP A 253 -1.04 -8.68 11.08
N LEU A 254 -2.31 -8.85 10.67
CA LEU A 254 -3.42 -9.18 11.57
C LEU A 254 -3.19 -10.53 12.24
N LEU A 255 -2.73 -11.54 11.49
CA LEU A 255 -2.42 -12.85 12.05
C LEU A 255 -1.25 -12.80 13.04
N ALA A 256 -0.19 -12.06 12.73
CA ALA A 256 0.94 -11.85 13.66
C ALA A 256 0.47 -11.15 14.94
N LEU A 257 -0.39 -10.13 14.82
CA LEU A 257 -1.00 -9.47 15.97
C LEU A 257 -1.90 -10.41 16.77
N PHE A 258 -2.67 -11.28 16.12
CA PHE A 258 -3.50 -12.28 16.79
C PHE A 258 -2.67 -13.21 17.69
N VAL A 259 -1.58 -13.77 17.15
CA VAL A 259 -0.67 -14.65 17.87
C VAL A 259 0.01 -13.91 19.03
N ALA A 260 0.45 -12.68 18.80
CA ALA A 260 1.03 -11.84 19.86
C ALA A 260 0.01 -11.56 20.98
N CYS A 261 -1.23 -11.22 20.62
CA CYS A 261 -2.28 -10.95 21.61
C CYS A 261 -2.63 -12.19 22.43
N ASP A 262 -2.65 -13.38 21.84
CA ASP A 262 -2.83 -14.63 22.59
C ASP A 262 -1.70 -14.85 23.60
N LYS A 263 -0.45 -14.73 23.13
CA LYS A 263 0.75 -14.89 23.95
C LYS A 263 0.80 -13.93 25.15
N TYR A 264 0.32 -12.71 24.97
CA TYR A 264 0.29 -11.66 26.01
C TYR A 264 -1.06 -11.54 26.73
N ASN A 265 -1.97 -12.48 26.53
CA ASN A 265 -3.30 -12.51 27.17
C ASN A 265 -4.12 -11.23 26.96
N LEU A 266 -4.00 -10.63 25.77
CA LEU A 266 -4.70 -9.42 25.34
C LEU A 266 -6.05 -9.76 24.68
N GLU A 267 -6.94 -10.35 25.47
CA GLU A 267 -8.15 -11.01 24.98
C GLU A 267 -9.10 -10.08 24.21
N SER A 268 -9.27 -8.83 24.65
CA SER A 268 -10.11 -7.84 23.96
C SER A 268 -9.60 -7.51 22.55
N ILE A 269 -8.28 -7.34 22.42
CA ILE A 269 -7.63 -7.03 21.13
C ILE A 269 -7.64 -8.28 20.25
N LYS A 270 -7.35 -9.45 20.81
CA LYS A 270 -7.43 -10.74 20.12
C LYS A 270 -8.83 -11.02 19.56
N GLN A 271 -9.88 -10.73 20.31
CA GLN A 271 -11.27 -10.85 19.86
C GLN A 271 -11.58 -9.85 18.72
N LYS A 272 -11.04 -8.63 18.78
CA LYS A 272 -11.16 -7.65 17.68
C LYS A 272 -10.43 -8.13 16.42
N VAL A 273 -9.22 -8.66 16.55
CA VAL A 273 -8.41 -9.16 15.43
C VAL A 273 -9.05 -10.37 14.77
N SER A 274 -9.53 -11.34 15.54
CA SER A 274 -10.23 -12.51 15.01
C SER A 274 -11.48 -12.12 14.22
N LYS A 275 -12.35 -11.26 14.77
CA LYS A 275 -13.51 -10.71 14.04
C LYS A 275 -13.10 -10.01 12.75
N THR A 276 -12.04 -9.21 12.81
CA THR A 276 -11.48 -8.51 11.64
C THR A 276 -11.05 -9.48 10.55
N ILE A 277 -10.33 -10.54 10.90
CA ILE A 277 -9.89 -11.56 9.96
C ILE A 277 -11.11 -12.26 9.35
N ILE A 278 -12.04 -12.72 10.19
CA ILE A 278 -13.26 -13.42 9.77
C ILE A 278 -14.04 -12.58 8.75
N ASP A 279 -14.32 -11.31 9.06
CA ASP A 279 -15.11 -10.41 8.20
C ASP A 279 -14.40 -10.08 6.87
N ARG A 280 -13.08 -10.32 6.78
CA ARG A 280 -12.24 -9.89 5.65
C ARG A 280 -11.71 -11.00 4.78
N ILE A 281 -11.70 -12.25 5.24
CA ILE A 281 -11.36 -13.43 4.41
C ILE A 281 -12.10 -13.44 3.06
N PRO A 282 -13.40 -13.07 2.96
CA PRO A 282 -14.10 -13.03 1.69
C PRO A 282 -13.43 -12.17 0.61
N PHE A 283 -12.70 -11.12 0.96
CA PHE A 283 -12.04 -10.22 -0.01
C PHE A 283 -10.63 -10.66 -0.44
N ILE A 284 -10.10 -11.74 0.15
CA ILE A 284 -8.82 -12.33 -0.28
C ILE A 284 -9.07 -13.04 -1.60
N GLN A 285 -8.36 -12.67 -2.66
CA GLN A 285 -8.48 -13.32 -3.96
C GLN A 285 -7.45 -14.45 -4.15
N ASN A 286 -6.27 -14.31 -3.54
CA ASN A 286 -5.17 -15.25 -3.68
C ASN A 286 -5.45 -16.54 -2.87
N PRO A 287 -5.57 -17.72 -3.50
CA PRO A 287 -5.79 -18.98 -2.79
C PRO A 287 -4.67 -19.32 -1.80
N LEU A 288 -3.42 -19.00 -2.14
CA LEU A 288 -2.24 -19.29 -1.33
C LEU A 288 -2.31 -18.58 0.03
N THR A 289 -2.80 -17.34 0.09
CA THR A 289 -2.97 -16.58 1.33
C THR A 289 -3.88 -17.30 2.32
N ILE A 290 -4.95 -17.95 1.84
CA ILE A 290 -5.90 -18.68 2.69
C ILE A 290 -5.25 -19.92 3.28
N VAL A 291 -4.45 -20.63 2.47
CA VAL A 291 -3.71 -21.80 2.91
C VAL A 291 -2.66 -21.40 3.96
N TYR A 292 -1.98 -20.26 3.79
CA TYR A 292 -1.08 -19.70 4.81
C TYR A 292 -1.81 -19.40 6.12
N LEU A 293 -2.96 -18.72 6.06
CA LEU A 293 -3.77 -18.45 7.25
C LEU A 293 -4.17 -19.76 7.97
N ALA A 294 -4.56 -20.79 7.21
CA ALA A 294 -4.90 -22.10 7.75
C ALA A 294 -3.68 -22.79 8.40
N ALA A 295 -2.53 -22.77 7.74
CA ALA A 295 -1.31 -23.40 8.21
C ALA A 295 -0.86 -22.86 9.57
N GLU A 296 -0.92 -21.55 9.75
CA GLU A 296 -0.51 -20.88 10.98
C GLU A 296 -1.50 -21.14 12.13
N ILE A 297 -2.81 -21.07 11.88
CA ILE A 297 -3.84 -21.24 12.92
C ILE A 297 -4.01 -22.71 13.36
N TYR A 298 -3.85 -23.65 12.43
CA TYR A 298 -3.93 -25.10 12.71
C TYR A 298 -2.58 -25.74 13.05
N GLY A 299 -1.48 -24.98 13.00
CA GLY A 299 -0.16 -25.44 13.40
C GLY A 299 -0.06 -25.81 14.88
N GLU A 300 1.04 -26.44 15.28
CA GLU A 300 1.27 -26.94 16.64
C GLU A 300 1.33 -25.85 17.73
N VAL A 301 1.53 -24.59 17.32
CA VAL A 301 1.65 -23.42 18.20
C VAL A 301 0.38 -22.54 18.16
N GLY A 302 -0.70 -23.01 17.53
CA GLY A 302 -1.93 -22.24 17.37
C GLY A 302 -2.66 -21.96 18.70
N PRO A 303 -3.27 -20.78 18.89
CA PRO A 303 -4.02 -20.42 20.11
C PRO A 303 -5.15 -21.39 20.45
N GLU A 304 -5.36 -21.75 21.72
CA GLU A 304 -6.46 -22.65 22.12
C GLU A 304 -7.84 -22.01 21.91
N LEU A 305 -8.00 -20.75 22.34
CA LEU A 305 -9.24 -19.99 22.17
C LEU A 305 -9.12 -19.08 20.95
N ASP A 306 -9.79 -19.42 19.85
CA ASP A 306 -9.57 -18.73 18.57
C ASP A 306 -10.73 -17.83 18.09
N HIS A 307 -11.77 -17.69 18.91
CA HIS A 307 -12.99 -16.94 18.59
C HIS A 307 -13.65 -17.31 17.25
N GLY A 308 -13.57 -18.58 16.85
CA GLY A 308 -14.20 -19.09 15.62
C GLY A 308 -13.35 -18.93 14.37
N LEU A 309 -12.11 -18.46 14.51
CA LEU A 309 -11.20 -18.25 13.39
C LEU A 309 -10.91 -19.56 12.62
N ARG A 310 -10.73 -20.68 13.33
CA ARG A 310 -10.58 -22.02 12.72
C ARG A 310 -11.78 -22.37 11.86
N ASN A 311 -12.99 -22.19 12.39
CA ASN A 311 -14.23 -22.50 11.67
C ASN A 311 -14.40 -21.64 10.41
N ALA A 312 -14.11 -20.34 10.49
CA ALA A 312 -14.18 -19.46 9.33
C ALA A 312 -13.13 -19.83 8.27
N ILE A 313 -11.88 -20.06 8.67
CA ILE A 313 -10.81 -20.44 7.74
C ILE A 313 -11.12 -21.77 7.07
N ILE A 314 -11.56 -22.79 7.81
CA ILE A 314 -11.80 -24.12 7.23
C ILE A 314 -12.98 -24.14 6.27
N LEU A 315 -14.01 -23.34 6.54
CA LEU A 315 -15.12 -23.12 5.60
C LEU A 315 -14.61 -22.50 4.29
N HIS A 316 -13.81 -21.45 4.37
CA HIS A 316 -13.25 -20.81 3.18
C HIS A 316 -12.26 -21.71 2.43
N LEU A 317 -11.47 -22.51 3.16
CA LEU A 317 -10.59 -23.52 2.58
C LEU A 317 -11.38 -24.60 1.84
N HIS A 318 -12.49 -25.06 2.44
CA HIS A 318 -13.39 -26.05 1.82
C HIS A 318 -14.03 -25.50 0.54
N VAL A 319 -14.66 -24.33 0.62
CA VAL A 319 -15.41 -23.71 -0.49
C VAL A 319 -14.49 -23.31 -1.65
N ARG A 320 -13.22 -22.97 -1.37
CA ARG A 320 -12.23 -22.55 -2.38
C ARG A 320 -11.23 -23.64 -2.74
N LEU A 321 -11.45 -24.89 -2.32
CA LEU A 321 -10.58 -26.02 -2.65
C LEU A 321 -10.31 -26.17 -4.16
N PRO A 322 -11.29 -25.99 -5.08
CA PRO A 322 -11.01 -26.02 -6.52
C PRO A 322 -9.97 -24.97 -6.96
N ALA A 323 -10.10 -23.73 -6.48
CA ALA A 323 -9.15 -22.66 -6.80
C ALA A 323 -7.76 -22.92 -6.18
N ILE A 324 -7.69 -23.55 -5.01
CA ILE A 324 -6.43 -23.98 -4.39
C ILE A 324 -5.75 -25.08 -5.22
N MET A 325 -6.52 -26.00 -5.80
CA MET A 325 -5.98 -27.08 -6.65
C MET A 325 -5.46 -26.57 -8.00
N GLU A 326 -6.06 -25.49 -8.52
CA GLU A 326 -5.62 -24.85 -9.77
C GLU A 326 -4.35 -24.01 -9.61
N ASP A 327 -4.13 -23.43 -8.42
CA ASP A 327 -2.92 -22.67 -8.09
C ASP A 327 -1.80 -23.60 -7.61
N LYS A 328 -0.70 -23.65 -8.36
CA LYS A 328 0.43 -24.58 -8.11
C LYS A 328 1.07 -24.35 -6.73
N ASP A 329 1.24 -23.10 -6.33
CA ASP A 329 1.94 -22.76 -5.09
C ASP A 329 1.02 -23.02 -3.88
N ALA A 330 -0.26 -22.66 -4.00
CA ALA A 330 -1.27 -22.96 -2.99
C ALA A 330 -1.46 -24.47 -2.80
N TRP A 331 -1.53 -25.25 -3.89
CA TRP A 331 -1.67 -26.69 -3.83
C TRP A 331 -0.47 -27.36 -3.17
N ASN A 332 0.76 -26.99 -3.55
CA ASN A 332 1.96 -27.54 -2.95
C ASN A 332 1.97 -27.30 -1.44
N TYR A 333 1.76 -26.04 -1.03
CA TYR A 333 1.77 -25.67 0.38
C TYR A 333 0.64 -26.34 1.19
N TYR A 334 -0.56 -26.46 0.60
CA TYR A 334 -1.69 -27.16 1.20
C TYR A 334 -1.43 -28.67 1.38
N SER A 335 -0.92 -29.33 0.34
CA SER A 335 -0.72 -30.78 0.30
C SER A 335 0.39 -31.26 1.25
N GLU A 336 1.37 -30.41 1.54
CA GLU A 336 2.45 -30.70 2.48
C GLU A 336 2.04 -30.46 3.95
N ASN A 337 0.96 -29.71 4.20
CA ASN A 337 0.53 -29.36 5.55
C ASN A 337 -0.47 -30.38 6.14
N LYS A 338 0.06 -31.36 6.89
CA LYS A 338 -0.73 -32.41 7.54
C LYS A 338 -1.80 -31.90 8.50
N ALA A 339 -1.55 -30.79 9.21
CA ALA A 339 -2.48 -30.25 10.20
C ALA A 339 -3.73 -29.68 9.50
N VAL A 340 -3.51 -28.90 8.43
CA VAL A 340 -4.58 -28.34 7.60
C VAL A 340 -5.37 -29.45 6.89
N LEU A 341 -4.70 -30.47 6.35
CA LEU A 341 -5.35 -31.64 5.76
C LEU A 341 -6.25 -32.38 6.77
N LYS A 342 -5.74 -32.62 7.98
CA LYS A 342 -6.50 -33.27 9.05
C LYS A 342 -7.71 -32.42 9.48
N ALA A 343 -7.53 -31.11 9.58
CA ALA A 343 -8.60 -30.18 9.92
C ALA A 343 -9.72 -30.18 8.87
N LEU A 344 -9.37 -30.13 7.58
CA LEU A 344 -10.36 -30.15 6.50
C LEU A 344 -11.08 -31.48 6.42
N HIS A 345 -10.35 -32.58 6.56
CA HIS A 345 -10.95 -33.91 6.60
C HIS A 345 -11.92 -34.06 7.78
N SER A 346 -11.55 -33.58 8.96
CA SER A 346 -12.43 -33.61 10.15
C SER A 346 -13.69 -32.77 9.93
N TYR A 347 -13.55 -31.59 9.32
CA TYR A 347 -14.69 -30.74 8.95
C TYR A 347 -15.63 -31.44 7.96
N GLN A 348 -15.09 -32.05 6.90
CA GLN A 348 -15.85 -32.79 5.90
C GLN A 348 -16.56 -34.02 6.49
N CYS A 349 -15.90 -34.77 7.38
CA CYS A 349 -16.51 -35.90 8.10
C CYS A 349 -17.65 -35.42 9.02
N GLY A 350 -17.49 -34.28 9.69
CA GLY A 350 -18.56 -33.66 10.48
C GLY A 350 -19.76 -33.24 9.64
N MET A 351 -19.55 -32.77 8.40
CA MET A 351 -20.64 -32.53 7.44
C MET A 351 -21.29 -33.82 6.94
N GLN A 352 -20.54 -34.93 6.87
CA GLN A 352 -21.08 -36.25 6.52
C GLN A 352 -21.92 -36.84 7.65
N ASP A 353 -21.65 -36.54 8.92
CA ASP A 353 -22.50 -36.97 10.04
C ASP A 353 -23.82 -36.18 10.15
N THR A 354 -23.87 -34.93 9.67
CA THR A 354 -25.13 -34.17 9.51
C THR A 354 -25.92 -34.54 8.24
N THR A 355 -25.25 -35.11 7.23
CA THR A 355 -25.87 -35.62 5.99
C THR A 355 -26.07 -37.14 5.97
N ARG A 356 -25.70 -37.85 7.04
CA ARG A 356 -25.91 -39.30 7.23
C ARG A 356 -27.36 -39.71 7.51
N SER A 357 -28.33 -38.77 7.45
CA SER A 357 -29.73 -39.11 7.20
C SER A 357 -30.04 -39.44 5.73
N SER A 358 -29.05 -39.37 4.83
CA SER A 358 -29.22 -39.71 3.41
C SER A 358 -27.96 -40.36 2.80
N GLY A 359 -27.82 -41.67 3.02
CA GLY A 359 -27.41 -42.69 2.04
C GLY A 359 -26.10 -42.58 1.22
N ILE A 360 -25.12 -43.40 1.65
CA ILE A 360 -24.19 -44.27 0.88
C ILE A 360 -23.22 -43.63 -0.16
N PHE A 361 -21.90 -43.66 0.10
CA PHE A 361 -20.90 -44.64 -0.41
C PHE A 361 -19.48 -44.30 0.09
N THR A 362 -18.88 -45.23 0.83
CA THR A 362 -17.45 -45.27 1.16
C THR A 362 -16.61 -45.79 -0.02
N PRO A 363 -15.31 -45.44 -0.09
CA PRO A 363 -14.42 -45.75 -1.22
C PRO A 363 -13.68 -47.09 -1.04
N PRO A 364 -13.16 -47.73 -2.10
CA PRO A 364 -12.11 -48.72 -1.95
C PRO A 364 -10.71 -48.14 -2.18
N ALA A 365 -9.78 -48.73 -1.46
CA ALA A 365 -8.39 -48.35 -1.29
C ALA A 365 -7.49 -48.61 -2.52
N SER A 366 -6.28 -48.03 -2.43
CA SER A 366 -5.14 -48.14 -3.35
C SER A 366 -4.68 -49.58 -3.64
N PRO A 367 -3.93 -49.79 -4.74
CA PRO A 367 -2.75 -50.65 -4.68
C PRO A 367 -1.48 -50.07 -5.35
N ARG A 368 -0.33 -50.66 -4.93
CA ARG A 368 1.07 -50.30 -5.23
C ARG A 368 1.59 -50.80 -6.60
N LYS A 369 2.77 -50.24 -6.97
CA LYS A 369 3.72 -50.51 -8.08
C LYS A 369 3.85 -51.95 -8.64
N ASN A 370 3.99 -52.08 -9.98
CA ASN A 370 5.16 -52.69 -10.67
C ASN A 370 5.08 -52.66 -12.23
N THR A 371 6.23 -52.33 -12.83
CA THR A 371 6.88 -52.68 -14.13
C THR A 371 6.15 -53.25 -15.37
N CYS A 372 6.47 -52.62 -16.52
CA CYS A 372 6.83 -53.10 -17.88
C CYS A 372 5.88 -53.89 -18.81
N SER A 373 5.74 -53.30 -20.02
CA SER A 373 5.80 -53.89 -21.39
C SER A 373 4.56 -54.47 -22.10
N MET A 374 4.58 -54.22 -23.42
CA MET A 374 3.83 -54.83 -24.56
C MET A 374 2.53 -54.14 -25.03
N ALA A 375 2.59 -53.68 -26.29
CA ALA A 375 1.47 -53.41 -27.23
C ALA A 375 1.03 -54.76 -27.89
N PRO A 376 0.08 -54.86 -28.87
CA PRO A 376 -0.61 -53.81 -29.63
C PRO A 376 -2.12 -54.04 -29.98
N ASP A 377 -2.66 -53.06 -30.72
CA ASP A 377 -3.67 -53.12 -31.81
C ASP A 377 -5.21 -53.17 -31.60
N VAL A 378 -5.85 -52.22 -32.31
CA VAL A 378 -6.98 -52.30 -33.28
C VAL A 378 -8.15 -51.32 -33.01
N ALA A 379 -8.22 -50.27 -33.86
CA ALA A 379 -9.34 -49.71 -34.66
C ALA A 379 -10.77 -49.64 -34.04
N SER A 380 -11.67 -48.70 -34.35
CA SER A 380 -11.84 -47.58 -35.28
C SER A 380 -13.20 -46.95 -34.90
N MET A 381 -13.40 -45.65 -35.11
CA MET A 381 -14.53 -45.08 -35.88
C MET A 381 -14.70 -43.58 -35.59
N THR A 382 -14.52 -42.85 -36.67
CA THR A 382 -14.68 -41.42 -36.91
C THR A 382 -16.15 -40.97 -36.94
N SER A 383 -16.43 -39.77 -36.41
CA SER A 383 -17.36 -38.82 -37.04
C SER A 383 -17.10 -37.39 -36.56
N THR A 384 -16.67 -36.54 -37.49
CA THR A 384 -16.47 -35.09 -37.39
C THR A 384 -17.79 -34.34 -37.56
N HIS A 385 -18.02 -33.25 -36.79
CA HIS A 385 -18.63 -32.01 -37.29
C HIS A 385 -18.30 -30.80 -36.37
N THR A 386 -17.33 -30.02 -36.85
CA THR A 386 -17.21 -28.54 -36.84
C THR A 386 -18.00 -27.68 -35.85
N THR A 387 -17.26 -26.96 -35.00
CA THR A 387 -17.69 -25.73 -34.31
C THR A 387 -16.65 -24.63 -34.57
N PRO A 388 -17.04 -23.38 -34.87
CA PRO A 388 -16.13 -22.35 -35.38
C PRO A 388 -15.15 -21.84 -34.32
N ALA A 389 -13.88 -21.74 -34.71
CA ALA A 389 -12.83 -21.08 -33.97
C ALA A 389 -13.08 -19.57 -33.91
N LEU A 390 -13.11 -18.99 -32.70
CA LEU A 390 -12.92 -17.56 -32.47
C LEU A 390 -12.07 -17.33 -31.20
N LYS A 391 -10.76 -17.25 -31.48
CA LYS A 391 -9.73 -16.35 -30.92
C LYS A 391 -9.37 -16.43 -29.42
N ASN A 392 -8.26 -17.14 -29.19
CA ASN A 392 -7.14 -16.84 -28.28
C ASN A 392 -7.36 -15.78 -27.19
N SER A 393 -7.41 -16.25 -25.95
CA SER A 393 -6.94 -15.52 -24.76
C SER A 393 -5.50 -15.07 -24.99
N GLN A 394 -5.29 -13.78 -25.23
CA GLN A 394 -3.97 -13.17 -25.22
C GLN A 394 -3.59 -12.88 -23.76
N LYS A 395 -2.44 -13.43 -23.33
CA LYS A 395 -1.67 -12.90 -22.19
C LYS A 395 -1.66 -11.37 -22.23
N PRO A 396 -1.76 -10.65 -21.09
CA PRO A 396 -1.57 -9.21 -21.11
C PRO A 396 -0.20 -8.90 -21.72
N PRO A 397 -0.12 -7.95 -22.67
CA PRO A 397 1.12 -7.68 -23.36
C PRO A 397 2.14 -7.12 -22.37
N THR A 398 3.33 -7.70 -22.34
CA THR A 398 4.53 -7.27 -21.61
C THR A 398 5.11 -5.93 -22.11
N GLY A 399 4.32 -5.13 -22.83
CA GLY A 399 4.74 -3.88 -23.48
C GLY A 399 4.14 -2.64 -22.80
N PRO A 400 4.64 -1.44 -23.13
CA PRO A 400 4.12 -0.20 -22.57
C PRO A 400 2.68 0.07 -23.04
N ASN A 401 1.83 0.53 -22.13
CA ASN A 401 0.45 0.92 -22.43
C ASN A 401 0.36 2.32 -23.08
N VAL A 402 1.38 3.15 -22.89
CA VAL A 402 1.61 4.40 -23.63
C VAL A 402 2.65 4.12 -24.72
N LEU A 403 2.30 4.25 -26.00
CA LEU A 403 3.25 3.94 -27.08
C LEU A 403 4.25 5.08 -27.31
N GLU A 404 3.79 6.32 -27.18
CA GLU A 404 4.59 7.53 -27.29
C GLU A 404 4.19 8.54 -26.21
N VAL A 405 5.17 9.22 -25.60
CA VAL A 405 4.91 10.34 -24.69
C VAL A 405 5.59 11.59 -25.23
N VAL A 406 4.86 12.70 -25.25
CA VAL A 406 5.37 14.02 -25.66
C VAL A 406 5.51 14.88 -24.41
N LEU A 407 6.75 15.12 -23.97
CA LEU A 407 7.04 16.04 -22.87
C LEU A 407 7.29 17.44 -23.46
N GLY A 408 6.34 18.37 -23.27
CA GLY A 408 6.34 19.65 -23.97
C GLY A 408 6.19 19.42 -25.47
N SER A 409 7.29 19.47 -26.22
CA SER A 409 7.37 19.11 -27.64
C SER A 409 8.36 17.98 -27.94
N LEU A 410 9.00 17.39 -26.92
CA LEU A 410 9.92 16.27 -27.07
C LEU A 410 9.16 14.94 -27.12
N LEU A 411 9.27 14.23 -28.24
CA LEU A 411 8.76 12.87 -28.37
C LEU A 411 9.73 11.87 -27.73
N ILE A 412 9.23 11.09 -26.79
CA ILE A 412 9.98 10.10 -26.03
C ILE A 412 9.25 8.77 -26.10
N LYS A 413 9.99 7.67 -26.30
CA LYS A 413 9.45 6.31 -26.27
C LYS A 413 9.43 5.76 -24.84
N PRO A 414 8.25 5.45 -24.25
CA PRO A 414 8.17 4.78 -22.96
C PRO A 414 8.81 3.40 -22.96
N TRP A 415 9.31 2.98 -21.80
CA TRP A 415 9.97 1.68 -21.61
C TRP A 415 9.04 0.68 -20.91
N TYR A 416 8.23 1.18 -19.98
CA TYR A 416 7.39 0.38 -19.10
C TYR A 416 5.95 0.91 -19.08
N PRO A 417 4.97 0.09 -18.68
CA PRO A 417 3.62 0.58 -18.46
C PRO A 417 3.57 1.56 -17.28
N SER A 418 2.69 2.55 -17.39
CA SER A 418 2.35 3.50 -16.33
C SER A 418 0.83 3.58 -16.16
N PHE A 419 0.38 3.68 -14.91
CA PHE A 419 -1.01 3.50 -14.53
C PHE A 419 -1.77 4.83 -14.48
N TYR A 420 -1.78 5.56 -15.59
CA TYR A 420 -2.65 6.74 -15.75
C TYR A 420 -4.13 6.32 -15.61
N PRO A 421 -5.02 7.18 -15.07
CA PRO A 421 -6.42 6.85 -14.92
C PRO A 421 -7.06 6.47 -16.27
N GLU A 422 -7.69 5.30 -16.32
CA GLU A 422 -8.24 4.74 -17.56
C GLU A 422 -9.36 5.63 -18.12
N GLU A 423 -10.13 6.30 -17.26
CA GLU A 423 -11.18 7.23 -17.70
C GLU A 423 -10.61 8.44 -18.46
N LEU A 424 -9.41 8.90 -18.08
CA LEU A 424 -8.77 10.06 -18.70
C LEU A 424 -8.01 9.67 -19.97
N VAL A 425 -7.17 8.64 -19.89
CA VAL A 425 -6.18 8.31 -20.94
C VAL A 425 -6.58 7.07 -21.75
N GLY A 426 -7.40 6.18 -21.20
CA GLY A 426 -7.71 4.86 -21.76
C GLY A 426 -6.69 3.79 -21.38
N ARG A 427 -7.07 2.52 -21.52
CA ARG A 427 -6.21 1.34 -21.24
C ARG A 427 -4.91 1.33 -22.03
N ARG A 428 -4.96 1.83 -23.26
CA ARG A 428 -3.81 1.94 -24.16
C ARG A 428 -3.95 3.23 -24.95
N VAL A 429 -2.87 4.01 -25.00
CA VAL A 429 -2.84 5.30 -25.68
C VAL A 429 -1.68 5.32 -26.67
N GLU A 430 -1.96 5.78 -27.89
CA GLU A 430 -0.92 5.93 -28.92
C GLU A 430 0.06 7.02 -28.54
N ARG A 431 -0.46 8.19 -28.14
CA ARG A 431 0.34 9.35 -27.78
C ARG A 431 -0.23 10.07 -26.58
N LEU A 432 0.58 10.21 -25.53
CA LEU A 432 0.26 10.96 -24.33
C LEU A 432 1.04 12.28 -24.32
N TYR A 433 0.36 13.40 -24.13
CA TYR A 433 0.99 14.72 -24.00
C TYR A 433 1.15 15.08 -22.53
N VAL A 434 2.33 15.54 -22.13
CA VAL A 434 2.70 15.85 -20.74
C VAL A 434 3.33 17.24 -20.69
N CYS A 435 2.79 18.09 -19.80
CA CYS A 435 3.27 19.45 -19.63
C CYS A 435 4.66 19.46 -18.98
N GLN A 436 5.60 20.19 -19.57
CA GLN A 436 6.98 20.24 -19.07
C GLN A 436 7.15 20.99 -17.74
N TRP A 437 6.15 21.80 -17.35
CA TRP A 437 6.19 22.61 -16.13
C TRP A 437 5.43 21.97 -14.98
N CYS A 438 4.22 21.44 -15.20
CA CYS A 438 3.37 20.89 -14.13
C CYS A 438 3.10 19.39 -14.22
N PHE A 439 3.66 18.72 -15.23
CA PHE A 439 3.47 17.29 -15.54
C PHE A 439 2.00 16.87 -15.78
N LYS A 440 1.05 17.82 -15.84
CA LYS A 440 -0.33 17.53 -16.24
C LYS A 440 -0.34 16.89 -17.61
N TYR A 441 -1.15 15.86 -17.77
CA TYR A 441 -1.18 15.02 -18.96
C TYR A 441 -2.54 15.09 -19.66
N SER A 442 -2.55 14.76 -20.95
CA SER A 442 -3.75 14.68 -21.79
C SER A 442 -3.50 13.73 -22.96
N LYS A 443 -4.51 12.96 -23.36
CA LYS A 443 -4.49 12.22 -24.65
C LYS A 443 -4.88 13.12 -25.83
N GLU A 444 -5.54 14.25 -25.56
CA GLU A 444 -6.04 15.17 -26.57
C GLU A 444 -5.05 16.33 -26.80
N LEU A 445 -4.63 16.48 -28.06
CA LEU A 445 -3.66 17.52 -28.46
C LEU A 445 -4.22 18.94 -28.27
N VAL A 446 -5.47 19.20 -28.66
CA VAL A 446 -6.06 20.54 -28.60
C VAL A 446 -6.15 21.03 -27.16
N GLY A 447 -6.66 20.19 -26.25
CA GLY A 447 -6.71 20.50 -24.82
C GLY A 447 -5.32 20.72 -24.22
N PHE A 448 -4.33 19.93 -24.64
CA PHE A 448 -2.94 20.09 -24.22
C PHE A 448 -2.32 21.42 -24.69
N LEU A 449 -2.51 21.81 -25.94
CA LEU A 449 -2.03 23.09 -26.47
C LEU A 449 -2.67 24.28 -25.74
N GLY A 450 -3.96 24.19 -25.41
CA GLY A 450 -4.64 25.16 -24.55
C GLY A 450 -4.00 25.26 -23.17
N HIS A 451 -3.69 24.12 -22.55
CA HIS A 451 -3.01 24.07 -21.26
C HIS A 451 -1.60 24.68 -21.30
N LEU A 452 -0.79 24.44 -22.33
CA LEU A 452 0.56 25.03 -22.42
C LEU A 452 0.54 26.56 -22.39
N LYS A 453 -0.50 27.20 -22.96
CA LYS A 453 -0.67 28.65 -22.94
C LYS A 453 -1.13 29.19 -21.58
N ALA A 454 -1.96 28.43 -20.87
CA ALA A 454 -2.59 28.84 -19.61
C ALA A 454 -2.00 28.16 -18.35
N CYS A 455 -0.88 27.43 -18.48
CA CYS A 455 -0.31 26.67 -17.38
C CYS A 455 0.15 27.63 -16.26
N PRO A 456 -0.33 27.47 -15.01
CA PRO A 456 0.02 28.38 -13.92
C PRO A 456 1.51 28.34 -13.57
N LEU A 457 2.18 27.22 -13.84
CA LEU A 457 3.61 27.03 -13.60
C LEU A 457 4.49 27.41 -14.80
N ARG A 458 3.90 27.96 -15.88
CA ARG A 458 4.67 28.33 -17.08
C ARG A 458 5.74 29.35 -16.75
N ASN A 459 5.38 30.39 -15.99
CA ASN A 459 6.22 31.55 -15.73
C ASN A 459 6.81 31.56 -14.30
N THR A 460 6.93 30.39 -13.67
CA THR A 460 7.44 30.26 -12.31
C THR A 460 8.45 29.11 -12.23
N PRO A 461 9.42 29.14 -11.30
CA PRO A 461 10.23 27.96 -11.02
C PRO A 461 9.35 26.78 -10.61
N PRO A 462 9.86 25.53 -10.67
CA PRO A 462 9.16 24.39 -10.11
C PRO A 462 8.74 24.66 -8.67
N PRO A 463 7.61 24.08 -8.22
CA PRO A 463 7.17 24.28 -6.85
C PRO A 463 8.23 23.77 -5.86
N GLY A 464 8.16 24.23 -4.62
CA GLY A 464 9.08 23.81 -3.57
C GLY A 464 10.23 24.80 -3.32
N ILE A 465 11.24 24.33 -2.60
CA ILE A 465 12.34 25.14 -2.08
C ILE A 465 13.61 24.82 -2.87
N ASN A 466 14.26 25.83 -3.44
CA ASN A 466 15.59 25.65 -4.02
C ASN A 466 16.59 25.32 -2.90
N VAL A 467 17.23 24.16 -2.97
CA VAL A 467 18.18 23.67 -1.96
C VAL A 467 19.62 23.65 -2.44
N TYR A 468 19.84 23.83 -3.74
CA TYR A 468 21.17 23.80 -4.36
C TYR A 468 21.13 24.56 -5.67
N THR A 469 22.12 25.42 -5.92
CA THR A 469 22.30 26.04 -7.24
C THR A 469 23.78 26.20 -7.53
N LYS A 470 24.23 25.59 -8.64
CA LYS A 470 25.58 25.76 -9.15
C LYS A 470 25.60 25.63 -10.66
N ASP A 471 26.34 26.53 -11.30
CA ASP A 471 26.53 26.58 -12.75
C ASP A 471 25.17 26.54 -13.49
N ASN A 472 24.95 25.50 -14.31
CA ASN A 472 23.75 25.32 -15.11
C ASN A 472 22.60 24.58 -14.38
N TYR A 473 22.78 24.19 -13.12
CA TYR A 473 21.86 23.27 -12.44
C TYR A 473 21.38 23.79 -11.08
N SER A 474 20.10 23.54 -10.80
CA SER A 474 19.50 23.77 -9.49
C SER A 474 18.73 22.53 -9.03
N LEU A 475 18.66 22.30 -7.71
CA LEU A 475 17.79 21.29 -7.11
C LEU A 475 16.68 21.96 -6.31
N TYR A 476 15.45 21.52 -6.55
CA TYR A 476 14.27 21.96 -5.82
C TYR A 476 13.70 20.80 -5.00
N GLU A 477 13.57 21.00 -3.69
CA GLU A 477 12.88 20.06 -2.80
C GLU A 477 11.39 20.35 -2.78
N ILE A 478 10.60 19.35 -3.15
CA ILE A 478 9.15 19.34 -3.11
C ILE A 478 8.69 18.36 -2.07
N ASP A 479 7.83 18.84 -1.18
CA ASP A 479 7.03 17.99 -0.30
C ASP A 479 5.82 17.45 -1.06
N GLY A 480 5.74 16.13 -1.22
CA GLY A 480 4.63 15.46 -1.91
C GLY A 480 3.28 15.60 -1.20
N GLU A 481 3.27 15.89 0.10
CA GLU A 481 2.04 16.21 0.84
C GLU A 481 1.52 17.60 0.46
N LYS A 482 2.41 18.58 0.37
CA LYS A 482 2.06 19.98 0.03
C LYS A 482 1.74 20.16 -1.46
N ASN A 483 2.42 19.41 -2.34
CA ASN A 483 2.28 19.52 -3.80
C ASN A 483 1.80 18.19 -4.42
N LYS A 484 0.73 17.61 -3.85
CA LYS A 484 0.25 16.26 -4.17
C LYS A 484 0.04 16.01 -5.66
N LEU A 485 -0.72 16.87 -6.35
CA LEU A 485 -1.01 16.69 -7.77
C LEU A 485 0.25 16.71 -8.65
N TYR A 486 1.19 17.63 -8.36
CA TYR A 486 2.45 17.72 -9.08
C TYR A 486 3.28 16.44 -8.90
N ALA A 487 3.43 15.98 -7.66
CA ALA A 487 4.21 14.79 -7.34
C ALA A 487 3.57 13.49 -7.90
N GLN A 488 2.24 13.41 -7.93
CA GLN A 488 1.51 12.30 -8.57
C GLN A 488 1.75 12.29 -10.08
N ASN A 489 1.58 13.43 -10.75
CA ASN A 489 1.81 13.56 -12.18
C ASN A 489 3.25 13.24 -12.57
N LEU A 490 4.22 13.75 -11.81
CA LEU A 490 5.65 13.43 -11.98
C LEU A 490 5.89 11.93 -11.78
N SER A 491 5.26 11.31 -10.79
CA SER A 491 5.42 9.88 -10.52
C SER A 491 4.84 8.99 -11.62
N LEU A 492 3.68 9.36 -12.17
CA LEU A 492 3.08 8.69 -13.34
C LEU A 492 3.98 8.83 -14.57
N PHE A 493 4.53 10.02 -14.81
CA PHE A 493 5.49 10.24 -15.89
C PHE A 493 6.76 9.41 -15.68
N ALA A 494 7.30 9.37 -14.46
CA ALA A 494 8.49 8.61 -14.13
C ALA A 494 8.29 7.09 -14.32
N LYS A 495 7.10 6.58 -14.00
CA LYS A 495 6.76 5.15 -14.14
C LYS A 495 6.86 4.65 -15.58
N LEU A 496 6.73 5.52 -16.58
CA LEU A 496 6.99 5.19 -17.99
C LEU A 496 8.44 4.72 -18.25
N PHE A 497 9.37 5.07 -17.36
CA PHE A 497 10.80 4.81 -17.49
C PHE A 497 11.39 4.06 -16.30
N LEU A 498 10.56 3.69 -15.32
CA LEU A 498 10.93 2.92 -14.13
C LEU A 498 10.05 1.69 -14.00
N ASP A 499 10.66 0.51 -14.03
CA ASP A 499 9.94 -0.77 -13.93
C ASP A 499 9.38 -0.97 -12.52
N THR A 500 10.25 -0.83 -11.52
CA THR A 500 10.02 -1.19 -10.12
C THR A 500 9.40 -0.07 -9.27
N LYS A 501 8.98 1.05 -9.88
CA LYS A 501 8.28 2.11 -9.12
C LYS A 501 6.87 1.65 -8.78
N SER A 502 6.64 1.33 -7.51
CA SER A 502 5.36 0.83 -6.99
C SER A 502 4.43 1.95 -6.50
N VAL A 503 5.00 3.07 -6.03
CA VAL A 503 4.23 4.19 -5.48
C VAL A 503 4.19 5.37 -6.45
N PHE A 504 3.01 5.72 -6.94
CA PHE A 504 2.79 6.87 -7.83
C PHE A 504 1.56 7.72 -7.49
N TYR A 505 0.63 7.21 -6.65
CA TYR A 505 -0.51 7.98 -6.15
C TYR A 505 -0.34 8.44 -4.70
N ASP A 506 0.21 7.60 -3.82
CA ASP A 506 0.48 7.99 -2.42
C ASP A 506 1.85 8.66 -2.28
N VAL A 507 1.89 9.93 -2.65
CA VAL A 507 3.13 10.73 -2.67
C VAL A 507 3.40 11.45 -1.35
N THR A 508 2.51 11.32 -0.36
CA THR A 508 2.49 12.16 0.86
C THR A 508 3.69 11.91 1.79
N THR A 509 4.21 10.69 1.76
CA THR A 509 5.36 10.24 2.57
C THR A 509 6.71 10.54 1.91
N PHE A 510 6.73 11.17 0.74
CA PHE A 510 7.94 11.40 -0.04
C PHE A 510 8.28 12.89 -0.20
N LEU A 511 9.58 13.16 -0.13
CA LEU A 511 10.20 14.36 -0.68
C LEU A 511 10.70 14.05 -2.09
N TYR A 512 10.60 15.02 -2.99
CA TYR A 512 11.08 14.94 -4.37
C TYR A 512 12.12 16.02 -4.59
N TYR A 513 13.29 15.65 -5.11
CA TYR A 513 14.38 16.57 -5.43
C TYR A 513 14.50 16.68 -6.93
N LEU A 514 13.93 17.76 -7.48
CA LEU A 514 13.91 18.00 -8.92
C LEU A 514 15.21 18.62 -9.38
N LEU A 515 15.84 18.04 -10.39
CA LEU A 515 16.96 18.64 -11.09
C LEU A 515 16.46 19.52 -12.23
N VAL A 516 16.79 20.80 -12.11
CA VAL A 516 16.47 21.85 -13.07
C VAL A 516 17.73 22.24 -13.81
N ALA A 517 17.70 22.14 -15.14
CA ALA A 517 18.76 22.65 -16.02
C ALA A 517 18.33 24.00 -16.60
N HIS A 518 19.14 25.04 -16.41
CA HIS A 518 18.84 26.39 -16.92
C HIS A 518 19.01 26.47 -18.44
N ASN A 519 19.98 25.75 -18.98
CA ASN A 519 20.20 25.56 -20.42
C ASN A 519 20.21 24.06 -20.75
N PRO A 520 19.04 23.42 -20.86
CA PRO A 520 18.94 21.99 -21.19
C PRO A 520 19.35 21.73 -22.64
N THR A 521 20.08 20.64 -22.89
CA THR A 521 20.41 20.15 -24.24
C THR A 521 19.96 18.69 -24.38
N PRO A 522 19.00 18.34 -25.27
CA PRO A 522 18.28 19.23 -26.16
C PRO A 522 17.38 20.22 -25.39
N SER A 523 17.19 21.41 -25.96
CA SER A 523 16.12 22.31 -25.52
C SER A 523 14.76 21.75 -25.97
N ILE A 524 13.67 22.22 -25.38
CA ILE A 524 12.33 21.86 -25.83
C ILE A 524 11.89 22.88 -26.89
N PRO A 525 11.77 22.51 -28.18
CA PRO A 525 11.42 23.46 -29.24
C PRO A 525 10.01 24.05 -29.06
N ASN A 526 9.76 25.23 -29.60
CA ASN A 526 8.41 25.82 -29.69
C ASN A 526 7.67 26.08 -28.35
N THR A 527 8.39 26.15 -27.23
CA THR A 527 7.81 26.50 -25.91
C THR A 527 8.17 27.91 -25.46
N ASN A 528 9.21 28.49 -26.06
CA ASN A 528 9.53 29.91 -25.96
C ASN A 528 8.68 30.62 -27.02
N LEU A 529 7.42 30.89 -26.71
CA LEU A 529 6.66 31.89 -27.46
C LEU A 529 7.37 33.23 -27.22
N GLU A 530 7.92 33.79 -28.29
CA GLU A 530 8.80 34.97 -28.29
C GLU A 530 8.19 36.19 -27.60
N GLU A 531 9.11 37.05 -27.16
CA GLU A 531 9.11 38.03 -26.09
C GLU A 531 8.22 39.26 -26.33
N GLU A 532 7.63 39.80 -25.25
CA GLU A 532 7.59 41.26 -25.04
C GLU A 532 7.68 41.61 -23.54
N THR A 533 8.72 42.39 -23.18
CA THR A 533 8.96 43.10 -21.90
C THR A 533 9.38 42.23 -20.70
N THR A 534 10.57 42.30 -20.09
CA THR A 534 11.52 43.39 -19.81
C THR A 534 12.91 42.80 -19.49
N PRO A 535 14.01 43.55 -19.73
CA PRO A 535 15.32 43.21 -19.21
C PRO A 535 15.42 43.67 -17.74
N SER A 536 15.73 42.75 -16.83
CA SER A 536 15.88 42.89 -15.37
C SER A 536 14.66 42.44 -14.55
N GLY A 537 14.60 41.13 -14.24
CA GLY A 537 13.65 40.58 -13.27
C GLY A 537 13.68 39.05 -13.23
N VAL A 538 14.49 38.48 -12.33
CA VAL A 538 14.41 37.13 -11.72
C VAL A 538 13.54 36.09 -12.46
N GLY A 539 14.19 35.16 -13.20
CA GLY A 539 13.62 33.83 -13.47
C GLY A 539 13.58 33.38 -14.93
N ALA A 540 14.72 33.28 -15.60
CA ALA A 540 14.85 32.37 -16.75
C ALA A 540 14.53 30.94 -16.24
N GLN A 541 13.34 30.43 -16.56
CA GLN A 541 12.80 29.19 -15.99
C GLN A 541 13.52 27.98 -16.61
N GLY A 542 14.46 27.40 -15.88
CA GLY A 542 15.08 26.14 -16.27
C GLY A 542 14.07 24.98 -16.39
N GLN A 543 14.50 23.92 -17.09
CA GLN A 543 13.69 22.72 -17.34
C GLN A 543 13.97 21.66 -16.30
N VAL A 544 12.91 21.03 -15.76
CA VAL A 544 13.07 19.79 -14.99
C VAL A 544 13.55 18.68 -15.91
N VAL A 545 14.77 18.19 -15.69
CA VAL A 545 15.44 17.17 -16.53
C VAL A 545 15.58 15.82 -15.84
N GLY A 546 15.23 15.75 -14.55
CA GLY A 546 15.24 14.54 -13.76
C GLY A 546 14.87 14.82 -12.31
N PHE A 547 14.82 13.77 -11.50
CA PHE A 547 14.61 13.89 -10.07
C PHE A 547 15.11 12.64 -9.33
N PHE A 548 15.20 12.75 -8.01
CA PHE A 548 15.09 11.59 -7.15
C PHE A 548 14.02 11.82 -6.07
N SER A 549 13.41 10.75 -5.56
CA SER A 549 12.53 10.80 -4.40
C SER A 549 13.22 10.21 -3.18
N LYS A 550 12.80 10.65 -2.00
CA LYS A 550 13.29 10.19 -0.70
C LYS A 550 12.12 10.11 0.26
N GLU A 551 12.02 9.00 0.99
CA GLU A 551 11.03 8.90 2.06
C GLU A 551 11.34 9.90 3.17
N LYS A 552 10.32 10.59 3.67
CA LYS A 552 10.43 11.47 4.85
C LYS A 552 10.95 10.69 6.06
N MET A 553 10.48 9.45 6.21
CA MET A 553 10.86 8.52 7.28
C MET A 553 11.21 7.16 6.68
N SER A 554 12.48 6.93 6.38
CA SER A 554 12.94 5.65 5.83
C SER A 554 13.38 4.68 6.92
N TRP A 555 12.73 3.53 7.01
CA TRP A 555 13.04 2.50 8.00
C TRP A 555 14.40 1.82 7.77
N ASP A 556 14.74 1.58 6.50
CA ASP A 556 16.02 0.97 6.10
C ASP A 556 17.13 2.01 5.91
N ASN A 557 16.89 3.23 6.38
CA ASN A 557 17.77 4.37 6.20
C ASN A 557 18.10 4.69 4.73
N ASN A 558 17.22 4.38 3.78
CA ASN A 558 17.43 4.76 2.39
C ASN A 558 17.54 6.29 2.28
N ASN A 559 18.53 6.76 1.53
CA ASN A 559 18.67 8.18 1.21
C ASN A 559 18.04 8.54 -0.14
N LEU A 560 17.61 7.52 -0.88
CA LEU A 560 17.01 7.63 -2.20
C LEU A 560 16.08 6.44 -2.43
N ALA A 561 14.85 6.70 -2.87
CA ALA A 561 13.85 5.68 -3.21
C ALA A 561 13.84 5.43 -4.72
N CYS A 562 13.44 6.43 -5.51
CA CYS A 562 13.50 6.38 -6.97
C CYS A 562 14.43 7.46 -7.51
N ILE A 563 15.13 7.17 -8.60
CA ILE A 563 15.94 8.15 -9.35
C ILE A 563 15.66 8.01 -10.83
N LEU A 564 15.48 9.15 -11.51
CA LEU A 564 15.31 9.18 -12.95
C LEU A 564 15.91 10.46 -13.52
N VAL A 565 16.84 10.31 -14.46
CA VAL A 565 17.13 11.35 -15.45
C VAL A 565 16.24 11.08 -16.65
N PHE A 566 15.45 12.06 -17.08
CA PHE A 566 14.53 11.85 -18.19
C PHE A 566 15.31 11.49 -19.47
N PRO A 567 14.79 10.58 -20.32
CA PRO A 567 15.57 10.01 -21.41
C PRO A 567 16.32 10.99 -22.32
N PRO A 568 15.75 12.16 -22.70
CA PRO A 568 16.45 13.13 -23.56
C PRO A 568 17.76 13.68 -22.98
N TRP A 569 17.89 13.71 -21.65
CA TRP A 569 19.05 14.30 -20.95
C TRP A 569 19.95 13.26 -20.27
N GLN A 570 19.77 11.97 -20.57
CA GLN A 570 20.65 10.92 -20.07
C GLN A 570 22.05 11.03 -20.66
N LYS A 571 23.03 10.38 -20.00
CA LYS A 571 24.46 10.33 -20.39
C LYS A 571 25.20 11.69 -20.36
N GLN A 572 24.63 12.71 -19.71
CA GLN A 572 25.26 14.03 -19.53
C GLN A 572 25.83 14.26 -18.11
N GLY A 573 26.05 13.19 -17.34
CA GLY A 573 26.53 13.27 -15.95
C GLY A 573 25.46 13.63 -14.91
N LEU A 574 24.22 13.95 -15.32
CA LEU A 574 23.14 14.37 -14.41
C LEU A 574 22.80 13.36 -13.32
N GLY A 575 22.91 12.06 -13.61
CA GLY A 575 22.70 11.02 -12.61
C GLY A 575 23.75 11.05 -11.49
N GLN A 576 24.99 11.39 -11.82
CA GLN A 576 26.06 11.55 -10.83
C GLN A 576 25.81 12.76 -9.93
N LEU A 577 25.23 13.84 -10.48
CA LEU A 577 24.84 15.02 -9.70
C LEU A 577 23.70 14.70 -8.74
N LEU A 578 22.65 13.99 -9.19
CA LEU A 578 21.55 13.54 -8.32
C LEU A 578 22.03 12.61 -7.19
N MET A 579 22.88 11.63 -7.50
CA MET A 579 23.49 10.74 -6.50
C MET A 579 24.43 11.51 -5.55
N GLY A 580 25.23 12.44 -6.08
CA GLY A 580 26.07 13.33 -5.29
C GLY A 580 25.26 14.12 -4.27
N ALA A 581 24.14 14.68 -4.71
CA ALA A 581 23.23 15.42 -3.85
C ALA A 581 22.59 14.54 -2.77
N SER A 582 22.17 13.32 -3.08
CA SER A 582 21.58 12.42 -2.08
C SER A 582 22.58 12.06 -0.97
N TYR A 583 23.85 11.81 -1.32
CA TYR A 583 24.90 11.55 -0.33
C TYR A 583 25.32 12.82 0.44
N GLU A 584 25.33 13.98 -0.21
CA GLU A 584 25.57 15.26 0.48
C GLU A 584 24.50 15.54 1.54
N MET A 585 23.24 15.26 1.22
CA MET A 585 22.14 15.38 2.17
C MET A 585 22.29 14.40 3.33
N SER A 586 22.62 13.14 3.06
CA SER A 586 22.99 12.15 4.08
C SER A 586 24.08 12.66 5.01
N ARG A 587 25.11 13.32 4.46
CA ARG A 587 26.19 13.91 5.26
C ARG A 587 25.70 15.01 6.19
N ARG A 588 24.86 15.91 5.70
CA ARG A 588 24.28 17.01 6.48
C ARG A 588 23.29 16.56 7.54
N GLU A 589 22.59 15.47 7.27
CA GLU A 589 21.69 14.81 8.22
C GLU A 589 22.43 13.93 9.23
N GLU A 590 23.76 13.80 9.10
CA GLU A 590 24.59 12.86 9.86
C GLU A 590 24.04 11.42 9.81
N ARG A 591 23.38 11.09 8.71
CA ARG A 591 22.66 9.82 8.52
C ARG A 591 23.20 9.07 7.33
N LEU A 592 23.79 7.92 7.61
CA LEU A 592 24.23 6.99 6.57
C LEU A 592 23.02 6.43 5.83
N GLY A 593 23.17 6.27 4.52
CA GLY A 593 22.11 5.73 3.69
C GLY A 593 22.64 5.32 2.33
N GLY A 594 21.89 4.44 1.68
CA GLY A 594 22.09 4.04 0.30
C GLY A 594 20.78 4.13 -0.48
N PRO A 595 20.81 3.81 -1.78
CA PRO A 595 19.59 3.66 -2.54
C PRO A 595 18.76 2.48 -2.05
N GLU A 596 17.44 2.62 -2.16
CA GLU A 596 16.49 1.53 -2.01
C GLU A 596 16.82 0.37 -2.96
N LYS A 597 16.74 -0.85 -2.44
CA LYS A 597 17.02 -2.09 -3.18
C LYS A 597 15.69 -2.82 -3.45
N PRO A 598 15.53 -3.48 -4.62
CA PRO A 598 16.54 -3.72 -5.65
C PRO A 598 16.74 -2.54 -6.61
N LEU A 599 18.00 -2.32 -7.02
CA LEU A 599 18.35 -1.37 -8.08
C LEU A 599 17.96 -1.91 -9.46
N SER A 600 17.46 -1.03 -10.33
CA SER A 600 17.35 -1.34 -11.77
C SER A 600 18.73 -1.61 -12.38
N ASP A 601 18.78 -2.28 -13.54
CA ASP A 601 20.05 -2.55 -14.22
C ASP A 601 20.85 -1.27 -14.52
N LEU A 602 20.16 -0.23 -15.01
CA LEU A 602 20.76 1.08 -15.23
C LEU A 602 21.19 1.74 -13.90
N GLY A 603 20.36 1.60 -12.85
CA GLY A 603 20.67 2.10 -11.51
C GLY A 603 21.94 1.46 -10.95
N ARG A 604 22.08 0.13 -11.05
CA ARG A 604 23.26 -0.63 -10.61
C ARG A 604 24.53 -0.19 -11.34
N ILE A 605 24.47 -0.02 -12.67
CA ILE A 605 25.60 0.50 -13.45
C ILE A 605 25.96 1.92 -13.00
N ALA A 606 24.97 2.78 -12.82
CA ALA A 606 25.19 4.18 -12.45
C ALA A 606 25.75 4.34 -11.02
N TYR A 607 25.25 3.58 -10.05
CA TYR A 607 25.76 3.58 -8.67
C TYR A 607 27.15 2.98 -8.58
N ASN A 608 27.43 1.85 -9.24
CA ASN A 608 28.78 1.29 -9.30
C ASN A 608 29.78 2.30 -9.88
N HIS A 609 29.38 3.02 -10.94
CA HIS A 609 30.19 4.08 -11.51
C HIS A 609 30.40 5.25 -10.53
N TYR A 610 29.33 5.73 -9.87
CA TYR A 610 29.40 6.80 -8.88
C TYR A 610 30.28 6.45 -7.68
N TRP A 611 30.08 5.28 -7.08
CA TRP A 611 30.87 4.80 -5.95
C TRP A 611 32.32 4.60 -6.34
N SER A 612 32.60 4.00 -7.50
CA SER A 612 33.99 3.77 -7.94
C SER A 612 34.75 5.10 -8.10
N GLN A 613 34.13 6.11 -8.71
CA GLN A 613 34.75 7.43 -8.85
C GLN A 613 34.91 8.14 -7.50
N THR A 614 33.89 8.07 -6.64
CA THR A 614 33.93 8.68 -5.31
C THR A 614 35.05 8.08 -4.46
N LEU A 615 35.14 6.75 -4.41
CA LEU A 615 36.20 6.05 -3.70
C LEU A 615 37.58 6.35 -4.29
N ALA A 616 37.72 6.37 -5.61
CA ALA A 616 38.98 6.75 -6.26
C ALA A 616 39.43 8.17 -5.85
N ARG A 617 38.54 9.16 -5.88
CA ARG A 617 38.82 10.54 -5.41
C ARG A 617 39.24 10.57 -3.95
N THR A 618 38.51 9.89 -3.08
CA THR A 618 38.80 9.87 -1.63
C THR A 618 40.13 9.17 -1.32
N LEU A 619 40.44 8.08 -2.03
CA LEU A 619 41.68 7.33 -1.84
C LEU A 619 42.92 8.07 -2.35
N LEU A 620 42.80 8.73 -3.52
CA LEU A 620 43.89 9.45 -4.17
C LEU A 620 44.16 10.83 -3.55
N SER A 621 43.17 11.46 -2.91
CA SER A 621 43.37 12.71 -2.15
C SER A 621 44.11 12.50 -0.83
N CYS A 622 44.19 11.27 -0.33
CA CYS A 622 44.89 10.96 0.93
C CYS A 622 46.39 10.68 0.72
N PRO A 623 47.28 11.22 1.58
CA PRO A 623 48.73 11.02 1.47
C PRO A 623 49.14 9.55 1.31
N SER A 624 50.14 9.27 0.46
CA SER A 624 50.55 7.91 0.08
C SER A 624 50.93 7.01 1.27
N LYS A 625 51.41 7.59 2.37
CA LYS A 625 51.84 6.88 3.59
C LYS A 625 50.70 6.53 4.57
N LYS A 626 49.48 7.05 4.37
CA LYS A 626 48.33 6.77 5.24
C LYS A 626 47.59 5.51 4.77
N THR A 627 47.53 4.49 5.62
CA THR A 627 46.61 3.35 5.48
C THR A 627 45.19 3.83 5.77
N LEU A 628 44.25 3.55 4.87
CA LEU A 628 42.84 3.89 5.05
C LEU A 628 42.02 2.63 5.34
N THR A 629 41.17 2.70 6.35
CA THR A 629 40.22 1.62 6.67
C THR A 629 38.89 1.83 5.94
N VAL A 630 38.08 0.76 5.83
CA VAL A 630 36.70 0.86 5.30
C VAL A 630 35.86 1.83 6.13
N GLN A 631 36.07 1.87 7.45
CA GLN A 631 35.36 2.77 8.35
C GLN A 631 35.72 4.25 8.10
N GLU A 632 37.00 4.57 7.85
CA GLU A 632 37.39 5.94 7.45
C GLU A 632 36.82 6.33 6.08
N LEU A 633 36.71 5.38 5.15
CA LEU A 633 36.07 5.64 3.84
C LEU A 633 34.58 5.92 4.00
N ARG A 634 33.89 5.16 4.86
CA ARG A 634 32.49 5.40 5.23
C ARG A 634 32.31 6.80 5.81
N GLU A 635 33.14 7.21 6.76
CA GLU A 635 33.05 8.55 7.38
C GLU A 635 33.26 9.67 6.37
N LYS A 636 34.13 9.47 5.37
CA LYS A 636 34.41 10.48 4.34
C LYS A 636 33.37 10.53 3.23
N THR A 637 32.73 9.42 2.91
CA THR A 637 31.86 9.28 1.72
C THR A 637 30.40 9.09 2.03
N TYR A 638 30.07 8.72 3.28
CA TYR A 638 28.73 8.31 3.74
C TYR A 638 28.17 7.09 3.00
N ILE A 639 28.99 6.38 2.23
CA ILE A 639 28.66 5.10 1.59
C ILE A 639 28.75 4.01 2.67
N VAL A 640 27.76 3.11 2.68
CA VAL A 640 27.74 1.99 3.64
C VAL A 640 28.90 1.01 3.38
N PRO A 641 29.47 0.37 4.41
CA PRO A 641 30.64 -0.50 4.27
C PRO A 641 30.47 -1.61 3.22
N GLU A 642 29.27 -2.17 3.10
CA GLU A 642 28.97 -3.26 2.18
C GLU A 642 29.16 -2.82 0.73
N ASP A 643 28.63 -1.64 0.38
CA ASP A 643 28.76 -1.05 -0.96
C ASP A 643 30.21 -0.61 -1.24
N ILE A 644 30.94 -0.13 -0.22
CA ILE A 644 32.39 0.17 -0.34
C ILE A 644 33.18 -1.09 -0.70
N ILE A 645 32.99 -2.17 0.05
CA ILE A 645 33.71 -3.43 -0.17
C ILE A 645 33.40 -4.00 -1.55
N ALA A 646 32.12 -4.08 -1.92
CA ALA A 646 31.69 -4.56 -3.23
C ALA A 646 32.27 -3.73 -4.37
N THR A 647 32.32 -2.40 -4.21
CA THR A 647 32.88 -1.50 -5.22
C THR A 647 34.40 -1.66 -5.35
N LEU A 648 35.14 -1.78 -4.24
CA LEU A 648 36.60 -1.98 -4.28
C LEU A 648 36.97 -3.33 -4.92
N GLN A 649 36.16 -4.36 -4.68
CA GLN A 649 36.28 -5.66 -5.36
C GLN A 649 36.00 -5.52 -6.86
N LEU A 650 34.94 -4.82 -7.24
CA LEU A 650 34.59 -4.55 -8.64
C LEU A 650 35.70 -3.79 -9.40
N MET A 651 36.38 -2.87 -8.72
CA MET A 651 37.49 -2.11 -9.31
C MET A 651 38.80 -2.92 -9.46
N ASP A 652 38.88 -4.12 -8.88
CA ASP A 652 40.09 -4.97 -8.81
C ASP A 652 41.32 -4.26 -8.21
N VAL A 653 41.08 -3.46 -7.16
CA VAL A 653 42.13 -2.66 -6.49
C VAL A 653 42.59 -3.24 -5.15
N LEU A 654 42.09 -4.41 -4.77
CA LEU A 654 42.41 -5.09 -3.52
C LEU A 654 43.55 -6.11 -3.72
N GLU A 655 44.40 -6.27 -2.70
CA GLU A 655 45.47 -7.26 -2.65
C GLU A 655 45.39 -8.09 -1.37
N GLN A 656 45.51 -9.41 -1.51
CA GLN A 656 45.49 -10.37 -0.39
C GLN A 656 46.85 -10.38 0.32
N LYS A 657 46.86 -10.19 1.64
CA LYS A 657 48.12 -10.17 2.41
C LYS A 657 48.45 -11.58 2.93
N LYS A 658 49.62 -12.12 2.55
CA LYS A 658 50.00 -13.52 2.85
C LYS A 658 50.38 -13.83 4.31
N LYS A 659 50.54 -12.85 5.22
CA LYS A 659 50.85 -13.10 6.65
C LYS A 659 50.31 -12.00 7.58
N GLY A 660 49.47 -12.39 8.54
CA GLY A 660 49.30 -11.76 9.87
C GLY A 660 48.69 -10.34 9.94
N GLY A 661 47.88 -9.91 8.98
CA GLY A 661 47.16 -8.62 9.01
C GLY A 661 45.80 -8.70 8.33
N ALA A 662 45.15 -7.55 8.06
CA ALA A 662 43.85 -7.49 7.37
C ALA A 662 43.84 -8.32 6.06
N ASP A 663 42.74 -9.05 5.83
CA ASP A 663 42.61 -10.02 4.73
C ASP A 663 42.88 -9.40 3.34
N ALA A 664 42.49 -8.13 3.15
CA ALA A 664 42.75 -7.39 1.91
C ALA A 664 43.24 -5.96 2.18
N VAL A 665 44.17 -5.48 1.35
CA VAL A 665 44.72 -4.11 1.39
C VAL A 665 44.45 -3.40 0.06
N ILE A 666 44.09 -2.12 0.13
CA ILE A 666 43.85 -1.29 -1.06
C ILE A 666 45.19 -0.88 -1.69
N ASN A 667 45.41 -1.27 -2.94
CA ASN A 667 46.60 -0.84 -3.70
C ASN A 667 46.34 0.51 -4.39
N LYS A 668 46.90 1.59 -3.84
CA LYS A 668 46.76 2.96 -4.40
C LYS A 668 47.31 3.11 -5.83
N ALA A 669 48.29 2.32 -6.25
CA ALA A 669 48.80 2.35 -7.62
C ALA A 669 47.77 1.75 -8.60
N LYS A 670 47.11 0.64 -8.21
CA LYS A 670 45.98 0.09 -8.97
C LYS A 670 44.81 1.07 -9.03
N VAL A 671 44.49 1.76 -7.93
CA VAL A 671 43.45 2.81 -7.92
C VAL A 671 43.78 3.94 -8.89
N ARG A 672 45.04 4.40 -8.93
CA ARG A 672 45.48 5.43 -9.88
C ARG A 672 45.38 4.96 -11.32
N ALA A 673 45.88 3.76 -11.63
CA ALA A 673 45.76 3.17 -12.95
C ALA A 673 44.29 2.98 -13.38
N TRP A 674 43.42 2.58 -12.45
CA TRP A 674 41.98 2.50 -12.70
C TRP A 674 41.38 3.88 -12.99
N ALA A 675 41.73 4.91 -12.21
CA ALA A 675 41.25 6.27 -12.41
C ALA A 675 41.69 6.86 -13.76
N ASP A 676 42.96 6.65 -14.14
CA ASP A 676 43.51 7.08 -15.43
C ASP A 676 42.80 6.38 -16.59
N LYS A 677 42.61 5.06 -16.49
CA LYS A 677 41.89 4.24 -17.49
C LYS A 677 40.45 4.73 -17.72
N HIS A 678 39.76 5.13 -16.65
CA HIS A 678 38.36 5.58 -16.71
C HIS A 678 38.22 7.11 -16.81
N LYS A 679 39.34 7.84 -16.99
CA LYS A 679 39.39 9.30 -17.11
C LYS A 679 38.64 10.02 -15.97
N VAL A 680 38.82 9.54 -14.74
CA VAL A 680 38.16 10.13 -13.57
C VAL A 680 38.77 11.50 -13.28
N ASP A 681 37.92 12.53 -13.23
CA ASP A 681 38.34 13.81 -12.67
C ASP A 681 38.51 13.68 -11.16
N VAL A 682 39.77 13.63 -10.72
CA VAL A 682 40.14 13.46 -9.31
C VAL A 682 39.91 14.74 -8.49
N LYS A 683 39.84 15.90 -9.16
CA LYS A 683 39.71 17.21 -8.50
C LYS A 683 38.26 17.66 -8.34
N SER A 684 37.41 17.34 -9.31
CA SER A 684 36.01 17.79 -9.31
C SER A 684 35.06 16.73 -8.76
N CYS A 685 34.28 17.10 -7.75
CA CYS A 685 33.16 16.31 -7.25
C CYS A 685 31.89 16.60 -8.07
N PRO A 686 30.95 15.64 -8.19
CA PRO A 686 29.70 15.85 -8.93
C PRO A 686 28.82 16.98 -8.36
N VAL A 687 28.97 17.28 -7.07
CA VAL A 687 28.29 18.37 -6.39
C VAL A 687 29.29 19.18 -5.58
N ASP A 688 28.96 20.45 -5.38
CA ASP A 688 29.69 21.37 -4.53
C ASP A 688 28.96 21.52 -3.20
N PRO A 689 29.54 21.08 -2.07
CA PRO A 689 28.92 21.24 -0.76
C PRO A 689 28.55 22.70 -0.45
N ASP A 690 29.37 23.67 -0.85
CA ASP A 690 29.15 25.07 -0.46
C ASP A 690 28.01 25.73 -1.24
N ALA A 691 27.57 25.11 -2.34
CA ALA A 691 26.45 25.58 -3.16
C ALA A 691 25.06 25.11 -2.66
N PHE A 692 25.00 24.34 -1.57
CA PHE A 692 23.74 23.98 -0.92
C PHE A 692 23.30 25.06 0.07
N ILE A 693 22.04 25.46 -0.03
CA ILE A 693 21.46 26.54 0.78
C ILE A 693 21.19 26.02 2.20
N VAL A 694 21.76 26.68 3.21
CA VAL A 694 21.57 26.32 4.62
C VAL A 694 20.13 26.63 5.04
N ARG A 695 19.40 25.61 5.52
CA ARG A 695 18.09 25.83 6.13
C ARG A 695 18.28 26.58 7.45
N ALA A 696 17.64 27.74 7.59
CA ALA A 696 17.44 28.33 8.91
C ALA A 696 16.64 27.32 9.74
N VAL A 697 17.28 26.72 10.74
CA VAL A 697 16.58 25.90 11.73
C VAL A 697 15.62 26.84 12.44
N SER A 698 14.32 26.72 12.15
CA SER A 698 13.27 27.29 12.99
C SER A 698 13.34 26.59 14.34
N ARG A 699 14.19 27.10 15.23
CA ARG A 699 14.05 26.90 16.67
C ARG A 699 12.64 27.36 17.00
N GLY A 700 11.76 26.42 17.32
CA GLY A 700 10.45 26.73 17.87
C GLY A 700 10.67 27.59 19.12
N GLY A 701 10.39 28.88 18.98
CA GLY A 701 10.33 29.81 20.10
C GLY A 701 9.18 29.41 21.00
N SER A 702 9.51 29.20 22.26
CA SER A 702 8.61 29.43 23.38
C SER A 702 8.08 30.85 23.29
N GLU A 703 6.78 31.02 23.07
CA GLU A 703 6.07 32.23 23.46
C GLU A 703 5.20 31.86 24.67
N GLU A 704 5.78 32.11 25.85
CA GLU A 704 5.02 32.50 27.04
C GLU A 704 4.49 33.91 26.80
N SER A 705 3.17 34.05 26.71
CA SER A 705 2.36 35.23 27.10
C SER A 705 0.90 34.83 27.09
#